data_AF-A0A8A1MMC5-F1
#
_entry.id   AF-A0A8A1MMC5-F1
#
_cell.length_a   1.000
_cell.length_b   1.000
_cell.length_c   1.000
_cell.angle_alpha   90.00
_cell.angle_beta   90.00
_cell.angle_gamma   90.00
#
_symmetry.space_group_name_H-M   'P 1'
#
loop_
_entity.id
_entity.type
_entity.pdbx_description
1 polymer ?
#
loop_
_entity_poly.entity_id
_entity_poly.type
_entity_poly.pdbx_seq_one_letter_code
_entity_poly.pdbx_strand_id
1 'polypeptide(L)'
;MVDLKEFHQPTSLTLNAHQTALCIIPPSPLVEDANRLRALYDQAFEKWPAHINLIYPFVSFDRLPAAVDLIRSNLSIWLSKVGNARLRVCLDKPGHFTQRRGNVVYLAPDDREGVLNFSDLRAAILEGFKQPVDRQWRGYQPHLTIGQSKANDNNARDYLLSKAELLPLIEWEVGQLAIVVREKSGNMNKMKLWGTIDLDKAATFNQIAIAARDVGQDGDDRESSSLSSADSELSLQDLHVNPERGGSGAESRITYMFSDDAGIWTPAEASSAPEDEEQIPSTLKVSSYNVLVESMHPPATDRYPILLHTLISKTSVADVLVLQEVSDDFLAYILSQDAIRTMYPFATHGPPDQKGIGPLPSLRNVIALSRSNFTWSWLPLGTNHKGAVLLALSNVGKMDDSGFLPTIIAGVHLSSGLFDYAVAARKQQLERLFHFLSATHANNPKVIAGDFNMTTSTIIHEEASERKLMSPQSIATLPVLESMLQYSGYLDSWLVAQTGMKDMVSPARLERDFTQLCDGEQGATFDPLENSLAAASSASTANPRPHRYDRILFGEDDLKVTAFNMFGFPIKRIDEATEDIKLQFPSDHWGIRASLELGTNGGGRGNIPVKSTPIDIEKAHPNFDDPVSLKICQEDQSIVPSPESAEARKAAFLLLKHIIQDGSLSEPSNGEEIGRSKFSIVVTTVGSSGLGVWTESSDIDCLCVGSISANVFFELIIQRLRNRIDLGVKIIRRVKPAFGTMLELEINGIKFDLQYCPAAAVAKRWLEVPNLPQSSPLFNLSLIPRMKLQPYRDQAYLQRTIRNPATFRLLHRIIKGWAKYRGIYSSRFGYLGGIHITLMLSRLMKLLPPNPGSAADILCTFFNHYGNFNWEKDAVYDPIFHEKPPRNYRPPREGMIIFTLHTPIINVARSTSIPSMRKIVDEMKRAENLISEGNANWAELLGVYPKPGKSALSSSADEFLKSYNSYIKINVQYWSLSLAKGSSLVGWVESRCLDLLNDLYREFPDIQARIWPARFTQNEEHENSTPAQEEHEYQGCYLVGLRKADHATDPTRTFSKFDRKLAQNTLQASMDQFRKFR
;
A
#
# COMPACT_ATOMS: atom_id res chain seq x y z
N MET A 1 -53.81 -29.35 78.95
CA MET A 1 -52.96 -30.47 79.38
C MET A 1 -53.08 -31.52 78.29
N VAL A 2 -52.09 -31.84 77.47
CA VAL A 2 -50.63 -31.76 77.62
C VAL A 2 -50.00 -31.37 76.28
N ASP A 3 -49.06 -30.44 76.39
CA ASP A 3 -48.06 -29.98 75.44
C ASP A 3 -47.25 -31.16 74.85
N LEU A 4 -46.79 -31.04 73.59
CA LEU A 4 -45.37 -31.23 73.23
C LEU A 4 -45.14 -30.93 71.74
N LYS A 5 -44.83 -29.65 71.50
CA LYS A 5 -43.85 -29.12 70.54
C LYS A 5 -43.06 -30.19 69.76
N GLU A 6 -43.42 -30.40 68.49
CA GLU A 6 -42.42 -30.78 67.49
C GLU A 6 -41.69 -29.52 67.05
N PHE A 7 -40.43 -29.44 67.48
CA PHE A 7 -39.47 -28.47 66.99
C PHE A 7 -39.35 -28.63 65.46
N HIS A 8 -39.74 -27.61 64.69
CA HIS A 8 -39.14 -27.40 63.37
C HIS A 8 -37.64 -27.15 63.59
N GLN A 9 -36.82 -28.19 63.46
CA GLN A 9 -35.39 -28.04 63.28
C GLN A 9 -35.17 -27.17 62.03
N PRO A 10 -34.50 -26.01 62.13
CA PRO A 10 -34.17 -25.22 60.96
C PRO A 10 -33.12 -26.01 60.17
N THR A 11 -33.52 -26.50 59.00
CA THR A 11 -32.67 -27.30 58.10
C THR A 11 -31.51 -26.42 57.64
N SER A 12 -30.27 -26.82 57.97
CA SER A 12 -29.07 -26.19 57.42
C SER A 12 -29.10 -26.34 55.90
N LEU A 13 -29.04 -25.22 55.17
CA LEU A 13 -28.98 -25.22 53.71
C LEU A 13 -27.51 -25.34 53.27
N THR A 14 -27.24 -26.28 52.36
CA THR A 14 -25.90 -26.50 51.80
C THR A 14 -25.57 -25.48 50.71
N LEU A 15 -24.39 -24.84 50.81
CA LEU A 15 -23.91 -23.82 49.87
C LEU A 15 -22.91 -24.40 48.86
N ASN A 16 -23.36 -25.32 48.01
CA ASN A 16 -22.50 -26.03 47.04
C ASN A 16 -23.06 -26.03 45.60
N ALA A 17 -24.12 -25.27 45.32
CA ALA A 17 -24.75 -25.25 44.00
C ALA A 17 -24.17 -24.13 43.11
N HIS A 18 -23.44 -24.52 42.05
CA HIS A 18 -22.84 -23.59 41.08
C HIS A 18 -23.83 -22.97 40.07
N GLN A 19 -25.11 -23.34 40.18
CA GLN A 19 -26.19 -22.91 39.31
C GLN A 19 -26.89 -21.65 39.84
N THR A 20 -26.56 -21.18 41.04
CA THR A 20 -27.10 -19.96 41.62
C THR A 20 -25.97 -19.18 42.31
N ALA A 21 -26.16 -17.87 42.46
CA ALA A 21 -25.27 -17.02 43.26
C ALA A 21 -26.07 -15.90 43.94
N LEU A 22 -25.61 -15.49 45.12
CA LEU A 22 -26.02 -14.25 45.76
C LEU A 22 -24.92 -13.22 45.53
N CYS A 23 -25.26 -12.10 44.89
CA CYS A 23 -24.31 -11.10 44.45
C CYS A 23 -24.89 -9.67 44.57
N ILE A 24 -24.03 -8.69 44.37
CA ILE A 24 -24.41 -7.29 44.17
C ILE A 24 -24.10 -6.95 42.72
N ILE A 25 -25.05 -6.32 42.04
CA ILE A 25 -24.90 -5.87 40.65
C ILE A 25 -24.77 -4.34 40.65
N PRO A 26 -23.65 -3.78 40.17
CA PRO A 26 -23.49 -2.34 40.03
C PRO A 26 -24.43 -1.76 38.95
N PRO A 27 -24.87 -0.50 39.07
CA PRO A 27 -25.65 0.16 38.03
C PRO A 27 -24.93 0.21 36.69
N SER A 28 -25.64 -0.12 35.60
CA SER A 28 -25.07 -0.23 34.25
C SER A 28 -24.25 0.98 33.78
N PRO A 29 -24.66 2.25 34.00
CA PRO A 29 -23.90 3.42 33.54
C PRO A 29 -22.53 3.56 34.21
N LEU A 30 -22.38 3.07 35.45
CA LEU A 30 -21.14 3.20 36.22
C LEU A 30 -20.08 2.17 35.85
N VAL A 31 -20.46 1.12 35.14
CA VAL A 31 -19.56 0.01 34.78
C VAL A 31 -19.37 -0.14 33.27
N GLU A 32 -19.72 0.87 32.47
CA GLU A 32 -19.58 0.79 31.02
C GLU A 32 -18.12 0.55 30.62
N ASP A 33 -17.19 1.34 31.17
CA ASP A 33 -15.75 1.23 30.90
C ASP A 33 -15.19 -0.12 31.35
N ALA A 34 -15.60 -0.59 32.53
CA ALA A 34 -15.24 -1.90 33.03
C ALA A 34 -15.78 -3.01 32.13
N ASN A 35 -17.02 -2.90 31.65
CA ASN A 35 -17.63 -3.86 30.74
C ASN A 35 -16.97 -3.87 29.36
N ARG A 36 -16.44 -2.73 28.86
CA ARG A 36 -15.63 -2.71 27.63
C ARG A 36 -14.37 -3.56 27.77
N LEU A 37 -13.67 -3.45 28.90
CA LEU A 37 -12.51 -4.31 29.19
C LEU A 37 -12.93 -5.78 29.36
N ARG A 38 -14.00 -6.04 30.13
CA ARG A 38 -14.52 -7.41 30.32
C ARG A 38 -14.93 -8.06 29.01
N ALA A 39 -15.55 -7.33 28.09
CA ALA A 39 -15.95 -7.84 26.79
C ALA A 39 -14.75 -8.35 25.96
N LEU A 40 -13.55 -7.81 26.20
CA LEU A 40 -12.33 -8.21 25.50
C LEU A 40 -11.49 -9.23 26.28
N TYR A 41 -11.48 -9.14 27.61
CA TYR A 41 -10.52 -9.87 28.44
C TYR A 41 -11.14 -10.80 29.48
N ASP A 42 -12.46 -10.79 29.69
CA ASP A 42 -13.15 -11.71 30.60
C ASP A 42 -13.93 -12.78 29.82
N GLN A 43 -13.42 -14.02 29.84
CA GLN A 43 -14.10 -15.17 29.21
C GLN A 43 -15.48 -15.48 29.82
N ALA A 44 -15.77 -14.92 31.00
CA ALA A 44 -17.05 -15.04 31.66
C ALA A 44 -18.01 -13.90 31.33
N PHE A 45 -17.62 -12.86 30.58
CA PHE A 45 -18.44 -11.68 30.30
C PHE A 45 -19.81 -12.02 29.72
N GLU A 46 -19.88 -12.91 28.73
CA GLU A 46 -21.17 -13.33 28.13
C GLU A 46 -22.03 -14.20 29.07
N LYS A 47 -21.40 -14.79 30.09
CA LYS A 47 -22.05 -15.72 31.04
C LYS A 47 -22.47 -15.03 32.33
N TRP A 48 -21.80 -13.95 32.71
CA TRP A 48 -21.98 -13.26 33.97
C TRP A 48 -22.06 -11.74 33.77
N PRO A 49 -23.11 -11.07 34.28
CA PRO A 49 -23.14 -9.61 34.32
C PRO A 49 -21.98 -9.06 35.17
N ALA A 50 -21.78 -7.74 35.16
CA ALA A 50 -20.91 -7.11 36.15
C ALA A 50 -21.50 -7.40 37.54
N HIS A 51 -20.69 -7.95 38.45
CA HIS A 51 -21.18 -8.36 39.75
C HIS A 51 -20.04 -8.46 40.76
N ILE A 52 -20.40 -8.35 42.04
CA ILE A 52 -19.57 -8.70 43.19
C ILE A 52 -20.23 -9.88 43.89
N ASN A 53 -19.53 -11.00 44.00
CA ASN A 53 -20.08 -12.17 44.69
C ASN A 53 -20.12 -11.92 46.22
N LEU A 54 -21.28 -12.18 46.84
CA LEU A 54 -21.41 -12.31 48.29
C LEU A 54 -21.29 -13.78 48.69
N ILE A 55 -22.06 -14.65 48.04
CA ILE A 55 -22.03 -16.11 48.26
C ILE A 55 -22.11 -16.82 46.90
N TYR A 56 -21.01 -17.49 46.54
CA TYR A 56 -20.92 -18.39 45.40
C TYR A 56 -19.91 -19.50 45.71
N PRO A 57 -20.24 -20.79 45.48
CA PRO A 57 -21.56 -21.33 45.10
C PRO A 57 -22.65 -21.04 46.16
N PHE A 58 -23.92 -21.02 45.76
CA PHE A 58 -25.06 -20.72 46.65
C PHE A 58 -25.95 -21.97 46.83
N VAL A 59 -27.27 -21.83 47.03
CA VAL A 59 -28.20 -22.95 47.25
C VAL A 59 -28.77 -23.50 45.94
N SER A 60 -29.24 -24.76 45.90
CA SER A 60 -29.91 -25.28 44.70
C SER A 60 -31.17 -24.47 44.36
N PHE A 61 -31.58 -24.46 43.08
CA PHE A 61 -32.73 -23.67 42.60
C PHE A 61 -34.00 -23.90 43.42
N ASP A 62 -34.31 -25.17 43.74
CA ASP A 62 -35.51 -25.56 44.52
C ASP A 62 -35.48 -25.06 45.98
N ARG A 63 -34.31 -24.63 46.46
CA ARG A 63 -34.11 -24.12 47.83
C ARG A 63 -34.03 -22.60 47.88
N LEU A 64 -34.15 -21.90 46.75
CA LEU A 64 -34.11 -20.43 46.71
C LEU A 64 -35.19 -19.76 47.58
N PRO A 65 -36.46 -20.20 47.59
CA PRO A 65 -37.48 -19.57 48.47
C PRO A 65 -37.10 -19.64 49.95
N ALA A 66 -36.68 -20.82 50.43
CA ALA A 66 -36.23 -21.00 51.81
C ALA A 66 -34.97 -20.18 52.15
N ALA A 67 -34.05 -20.03 51.19
CA ALA A 67 -32.87 -19.20 51.34
C ALA A 67 -33.22 -17.70 51.39
N VAL A 68 -34.18 -17.26 50.58
CA VAL A 68 -34.71 -15.89 50.62
C VAL A 68 -35.30 -15.60 51.98
N ASP A 69 -36.19 -16.44 52.51
CA ASP A 69 -36.82 -16.22 53.82
C ASP A 69 -35.79 -16.11 54.96
N LEU A 70 -34.74 -16.95 54.91
CA LEU A 70 -33.62 -16.89 55.85
C LEU A 70 -32.81 -15.60 55.68
N ILE A 71 -32.47 -15.21 54.45
CA ILE A 71 -31.74 -13.95 54.21
C ILE A 71 -32.55 -12.77 54.73
N ARG A 72 -33.84 -12.69 54.40
CA ARG A 72 -34.72 -11.58 54.81
C ARG A 72 -34.81 -11.46 56.33
N SER A 73 -35.01 -12.59 57.02
CA SER A 73 -35.12 -12.62 58.48
C SER A 73 -33.83 -12.15 59.16
N ASN A 74 -32.67 -12.62 58.71
CA ASN A 74 -31.37 -12.24 59.28
C ASN A 74 -30.94 -10.83 58.89
N LEU A 75 -31.22 -10.43 57.65
CA LEU A 75 -30.93 -9.08 57.16
C LEU A 75 -31.75 -8.03 57.91
N SER A 76 -33.03 -8.29 58.17
CA SER A 76 -33.88 -7.38 58.97
C SER A 76 -33.34 -7.21 60.40
N ILE A 77 -32.89 -8.30 61.03
CA ILE A 77 -32.25 -8.26 62.36
C ILE A 77 -30.94 -7.48 62.30
N TRP A 78 -30.10 -7.74 61.31
CA TRP A 78 -28.83 -7.05 61.15
C TRP A 78 -29.02 -5.54 60.89
N LEU A 79 -29.88 -5.15 59.95
CA LEU A 79 -30.21 -3.76 59.67
C LEU A 79 -30.77 -3.03 60.90
N SER A 80 -31.55 -3.71 61.75
CA SER A 80 -32.03 -3.12 63.01
C SER A 80 -30.91 -2.81 64.02
N LYS A 81 -29.79 -3.55 63.98
CA LYS A 81 -28.62 -3.35 64.84
C LYS A 81 -27.68 -2.25 64.34
N VAL A 82 -27.56 -2.10 63.02
CA VAL A 82 -26.65 -1.11 62.41
C VAL A 82 -27.33 0.26 62.15
N GLY A 83 -28.65 0.36 62.26
CA GLY A 83 -29.38 1.64 62.15
C GLY A 83 -29.53 2.12 60.70
N ASN A 84 -29.53 3.44 60.47
CA ASN A 84 -29.64 4.04 59.12
C ASN A 84 -28.33 3.97 58.29
N ALA A 85 -27.37 3.13 58.68
CA ALA A 85 -26.13 2.96 57.94
C ALA A 85 -26.43 2.34 56.56
N ARG A 86 -26.03 3.03 55.50
CA ARG A 86 -26.20 2.60 54.11
C ARG A 86 -24.94 1.87 53.63
N LEU A 87 -25.10 0.81 52.86
CA LEU A 87 -23.97 0.09 52.26
C LEU A 87 -23.49 0.86 51.01
N ARG A 88 -22.47 1.70 51.18
CA ARG A 88 -21.83 2.42 50.08
C ARG A 88 -20.66 1.59 49.55
N VAL A 89 -20.65 1.32 48.25
CA VAL A 89 -19.59 0.55 47.59
C VAL A 89 -18.77 1.50 46.73
N CYS A 90 -17.46 1.44 46.92
CA CYS A 90 -16.47 2.22 46.19
C CYS A 90 -15.43 1.25 45.65
N LEU A 91 -15.42 0.98 44.34
CA LEU A 91 -14.45 0.10 43.69
C LEU A 91 -13.34 0.94 43.07
N ASP A 92 -12.26 1.13 43.81
CA ASP A 92 -11.09 1.94 43.41
C ASP A 92 -9.76 1.22 43.65
N LYS A 93 -9.78 -0.04 44.13
CA LYS A 93 -8.59 -0.82 44.41
C LYS A 93 -8.35 -1.92 43.37
N PRO A 94 -7.54 -1.67 42.33
CA PRO A 94 -7.15 -2.70 41.38
C PRO A 94 -6.27 -3.75 42.07
N GLY A 95 -6.45 -5.01 41.66
CA GLY A 95 -5.68 -6.12 42.21
C GLY A 95 -5.74 -7.34 41.31
N HIS A 96 -4.93 -8.34 41.64
CA HIS A 96 -4.96 -9.63 40.97
C HIS A 96 -4.77 -10.79 41.95
N PHE A 97 -5.22 -11.98 41.55
CA PHE A 97 -4.84 -13.23 42.19
C PHE A 97 -4.60 -14.31 41.12
N THR A 98 -3.74 -15.27 41.43
CA THR A 98 -3.41 -16.38 40.53
C THR A 98 -4.26 -17.61 40.84
N GLN A 99 -4.91 -18.16 39.83
CA GLN A 99 -5.60 -19.44 39.87
C GLN A 99 -4.86 -20.48 39.02
N ARG A 100 -5.23 -21.76 39.17
CA ARG A 100 -4.61 -22.90 38.46
C ARG A 100 -4.64 -22.78 36.93
N ARG A 101 -5.56 -21.98 36.36
CA ARG A 101 -5.76 -21.81 34.91
C ARG A 101 -5.39 -20.41 34.38
N GLY A 102 -5.03 -19.45 35.24
CA GLY A 102 -4.80 -18.07 34.81
C GLY A 102 -4.71 -17.08 35.97
N ASN A 103 -4.40 -15.83 35.66
CA ASN A 103 -4.50 -14.70 36.59
C ASN A 103 -5.84 -14.01 36.38
N VAL A 104 -6.51 -13.61 37.46
CA VAL A 104 -7.72 -12.80 37.42
C VAL A 104 -7.36 -11.40 37.90
N VAL A 105 -7.67 -10.40 37.09
CA VAL A 105 -7.54 -8.98 37.43
C VAL A 105 -8.92 -8.43 37.78
N TYR A 106 -9.01 -7.67 38.87
CA TYR A 106 -10.26 -7.20 39.43
C TYR A 106 -10.15 -5.81 40.04
N LEU A 107 -11.31 -5.18 40.28
CA LEU A 107 -11.45 -4.04 41.18
C LEU A 107 -12.06 -4.52 42.50
N ALA A 108 -11.38 -4.26 43.61
CA ALA A 108 -11.86 -4.53 44.96
C ALA A 108 -12.37 -3.23 45.61
N PRO A 109 -13.29 -3.33 46.59
CA PRO A 109 -13.66 -2.21 47.40
C PRO A 109 -12.53 -1.81 48.35
N ASP A 110 -12.39 -0.52 48.62
CA ASP A 110 -11.49 -0.01 49.68
C ASP A 110 -12.19 0.06 51.04
N ASP A 111 -11.47 -0.29 52.10
CA ASP A 111 -11.98 -0.30 53.48
C ASP A 111 -11.91 1.12 54.06
N ARG A 112 -12.85 2.00 53.68
CA ARG A 112 -12.97 3.34 54.28
C ARG A 112 -13.57 3.24 55.68
N GLU A 113 -12.92 3.86 56.67
CA GLU A 113 -13.39 3.86 58.07
C GLU A 113 -14.82 4.42 58.19
N GLY A 114 -15.74 3.69 58.83
CA GLY A 114 -17.09 4.14 59.18
C GLY A 114 -18.24 3.71 58.26
N VAL A 115 -18.00 2.85 57.27
CA VAL A 115 -19.04 2.27 56.38
C VAL A 115 -19.23 0.78 56.67
N LEU A 116 -20.46 0.26 56.51
CA LEU A 116 -20.75 -1.19 56.58
C LEU A 116 -19.82 -1.99 55.65
N ASN A 117 -19.05 -2.94 56.19
CA ASN A 117 -18.14 -3.77 55.38
C ASN A 117 -18.87 -4.99 54.79
N PHE A 118 -18.54 -5.38 53.55
CA PHE A 118 -19.00 -6.61 52.88
C PHE A 118 -18.85 -7.86 53.76
N SER A 119 -17.78 -7.93 54.55
CA SER A 119 -17.51 -9.06 55.44
C SER A 119 -18.58 -9.19 56.53
N ASP A 120 -19.07 -8.08 57.08
CA ASP A 120 -20.10 -8.06 58.13
C ASP A 120 -21.47 -8.46 57.57
N LEU A 121 -21.85 -7.89 56.42
CA LEU A 121 -23.09 -8.26 55.72
C LEU A 121 -23.09 -9.75 55.37
N ARG A 122 -21.98 -10.23 54.80
CA ARG A 122 -21.81 -11.64 54.43
C ARG A 122 -21.85 -12.54 55.66
N ALA A 123 -21.20 -12.16 56.77
CA ALA A 123 -21.22 -12.91 58.01
C ALA A 123 -22.63 -13.01 58.60
N ALA A 124 -23.38 -11.91 58.64
CA ALA A 124 -24.77 -11.87 59.11
C ALA A 124 -25.68 -12.78 58.28
N ILE A 125 -25.51 -12.78 56.96
CA ILE A 125 -26.24 -13.69 56.08
C ILE A 125 -25.86 -15.15 56.42
N LEU A 126 -24.57 -15.48 56.47
CA LEU A 126 -24.07 -16.84 56.71
C LEU A 126 -24.41 -17.41 58.10
N GLU A 127 -24.49 -16.57 59.14
CA GLU A 127 -24.97 -16.94 60.47
C GLU A 127 -26.38 -17.54 60.37
N GLY A 128 -27.24 -16.94 59.54
CA GLY A 128 -28.57 -17.44 59.21
C GLY A 128 -28.60 -18.82 58.56
N PHE A 129 -27.56 -19.18 57.80
CA PHE A 129 -27.39 -20.49 57.17
C PHE A 129 -26.76 -21.54 58.11
N LYS A 130 -26.42 -21.17 59.35
CA LYS A 130 -25.74 -22.01 60.35
C LYS A 130 -24.44 -22.64 59.85
N GLN A 131 -23.68 -21.90 59.02
CA GLN A 131 -22.39 -22.36 58.50
C GLN A 131 -21.28 -22.11 59.54
N PRO A 132 -20.36 -23.07 59.79
CA PRO A 132 -19.28 -22.91 60.77
C PRO A 132 -18.27 -21.83 60.33
N VAL A 133 -17.90 -20.94 61.25
CA VAL A 133 -17.12 -19.71 60.96
C VAL A 133 -15.60 -19.97 60.73
N ASP A 134 -15.08 -21.21 60.84
CA ASP A 134 -13.63 -21.43 60.89
C ASP A 134 -12.95 -21.97 59.61
N ARG A 135 -11.70 -21.52 59.43
CA ARG A 135 -10.61 -21.79 58.46
C ARG A 135 -10.86 -21.75 56.96
N GLN A 136 -12.02 -22.18 56.43
CA GLN A 136 -12.29 -22.15 54.98
C GLN A 136 -12.65 -20.74 54.45
N TRP A 137 -12.80 -19.78 55.36
CA TRP A 137 -13.43 -18.47 55.13
C TRP A 137 -12.46 -17.27 55.22
N ARG A 138 -11.17 -17.49 55.51
CA ARG A 138 -10.11 -16.46 55.55
C ARG A 138 -9.68 -15.91 54.18
N GLY A 139 -10.44 -16.20 53.12
CA GLY A 139 -10.11 -15.83 51.74
C GLY A 139 -11.27 -15.19 50.96
N TYR A 140 -12.32 -14.71 51.63
CA TYR A 140 -13.35 -13.93 50.95
C TYR A 140 -12.75 -12.59 50.52
N GLN A 141 -12.72 -12.37 49.21
CA GLN A 141 -12.27 -11.13 48.62
C GLN A 141 -13.42 -10.59 47.76
N PRO A 142 -14.19 -9.59 48.22
CA PRO A 142 -15.19 -8.95 47.37
C PRO A 142 -14.47 -8.27 46.20
N HIS A 143 -14.90 -8.56 44.98
CA HIS A 143 -14.29 -7.98 43.80
C HIS A 143 -15.23 -8.00 42.59
N LEU A 144 -15.01 -7.06 41.68
CA LEU A 144 -15.55 -7.05 40.32
C LEU A 144 -14.44 -7.49 39.35
N THR A 145 -14.61 -8.63 38.70
CA THR A 145 -13.63 -9.13 37.72
C THR A 145 -13.59 -8.23 36.48
N ILE A 146 -12.40 -7.76 36.10
CA ILE A 146 -12.18 -6.93 34.90
C ILE A 146 -11.69 -7.78 33.72
N GLY A 147 -10.84 -8.78 33.99
CA GLY A 147 -10.34 -9.65 32.94
C GLY A 147 -9.38 -10.71 33.43
N GLN A 148 -8.89 -11.53 32.51
CA GLN A 148 -8.10 -12.71 32.82
C GLN A 148 -6.89 -12.83 31.87
N SER A 149 -5.76 -13.29 32.41
CA SER A 149 -4.57 -13.63 31.61
C SER A 149 -4.09 -15.06 31.89
N LYS A 150 -3.17 -15.58 31.06
CA LYS A 150 -2.56 -16.91 31.30
C LYS A 150 -1.67 -16.87 32.55
N ALA A 151 -1.56 -18.00 33.24
CA ALA A 151 -0.88 -18.08 34.54
C ALA A 151 0.59 -17.59 34.51
N ASN A 152 1.30 -17.87 33.40
CA ASN A 152 2.72 -17.51 33.22
C ASN A 152 2.93 -16.25 32.36
N ASP A 153 1.86 -15.50 32.07
CA ASP A 153 1.93 -14.30 31.23
C ASP A 153 1.85 -13.04 32.10
N ASN A 154 2.99 -12.72 32.74
CA ASN A 154 3.12 -11.54 33.59
C ASN A 154 2.90 -10.25 32.80
N ASN A 155 3.35 -10.20 31.54
CA ASN A 155 3.18 -9.04 30.68
C ASN A 155 1.70 -8.72 30.44
N ALA A 156 0.89 -9.72 30.05
CA ALA A 156 -0.55 -9.54 29.87
C ALA A 156 -1.28 -9.25 31.19
N ARG A 157 -0.83 -9.83 32.31
CA ARG A 157 -1.38 -9.53 33.64
C ARG A 157 -1.15 -8.07 34.02
N ASP A 158 0.09 -7.59 33.91
CA ASP A 158 0.49 -6.25 34.34
C ASP A 158 -0.13 -5.19 33.41
N TYR A 159 -0.23 -5.47 32.11
CA TYR A 159 -1.01 -4.67 31.17
C TYR A 159 -2.51 -4.60 31.54
N LEU A 160 -3.16 -5.71 31.91
CA LEU A 160 -4.55 -5.66 32.36
C LEU A 160 -4.70 -4.90 33.69
N LEU A 161 -3.72 -5.02 34.59
CA LEU A 161 -3.74 -4.37 35.89
C LEU A 161 -3.65 -2.85 35.72
N SER A 162 -2.75 -2.35 34.88
CA SER A 162 -2.67 -0.92 34.56
C SER A 162 -3.94 -0.39 33.90
N LYS A 163 -4.62 -1.18 33.05
CA LYS A 163 -5.96 -0.81 32.55
C LYS A 163 -6.99 -0.68 33.68
N ALA A 164 -6.97 -1.59 34.66
CA ALA A 164 -7.88 -1.51 35.80
C ALA A 164 -7.58 -0.30 36.70
N GLU A 165 -6.31 0.11 36.82
CA GLU A 165 -5.88 1.33 37.54
C GLU A 165 -6.43 2.63 36.90
N LEU A 166 -6.64 2.62 35.59
CA LEU A 166 -7.18 3.77 34.84
C LEU A 166 -8.71 3.82 34.80
N LEU A 167 -9.42 2.83 35.37
CA LEU A 167 -10.89 2.84 35.36
C LEU A 167 -11.42 4.01 36.21
N PRO A 168 -12.47 4.72 35.74
CA PRO A 168 -13.11 5.75 36.56
C PRO A 168 -13.66 5.15 37.86
N LEU A 169 -13.75 6.00 38.88
CA LEU A 169 -14.28 5.62 40.19
C LEU A 169 -15.72 5.07 40.05
N ILE A 170 -15.90 3.80 40.43
CA ILE A 170 -17.21 3.14 40.44
C ILE A 170 -17.75 3.19 41.86
N GLU A 171 -18.65 4.14 42.12
CA GLU A 171 -19.21 4.38 43.44
C GLU A 171 -20.73 4.47 43.40
N TRP A 172 -21.41 3.69 44.25
CA TRP A 172 -22.87 3.75 44.40
C TRP A 172 -23.31 3.28 45.78
N GLU A 173 -24.55 3.60 46.13
CA GLU A 173 -25.23 3.06 47.30
C GLU A 173 -25.97 1.77 46.91
N VAL A 174 -25.66 0.66 47.59
CA VAL A 174 -26.32 -0.61 47.33
C VAL A 174 -27.71 -0.57 47.94
N GLY A 175 -28.72 -0.51 47.09
CA GLY A 175 -30.12 -0.62 47.50
C GLY A 175 -30.64 -2.05 47.55
N GLN A 176 -30.03 -2.99 46.81
CA GLN A 176 -30.58 -4.33 46.62
C GLN A 176 -29.49 -5.41 46.51
N LEU A 177 -29.78 -6.60 47.04
CA LEU A 177 -29.04 -7.83 46.80
C LEU A 177 -29.66 -8.59 45.63
N ALA A 178 -28.85 -9.11 44.72
CA ALA A 178 -29.29 -9.84 43.54
C ALA A 178 -29.07 -11.34 43.71
N ILE A 179 -30.13 -12.12 43.48
CA ILE A 179 -30.04 -13.57 43.31
C ILE A 179 -30.04 -13.85 41.81
N VAL A 180 -28.97 -14.47 41.32
CA VAL A 180 -28.83 -14.87 39.92
C VAL A 180 -28.89 -16.38 39.77
N VAL A 181 -29.51 -16.86 38.71
CA VAL A 181 -29.67 -18.28 38.38
C VAL A 181 -29.13 -18.58 37.00
N ARG A 182 -28.55 -19.77 36.84
CA ARG A 182 -28.01 -20.24 35.58
C ARG A 182 -29.14 -20.75 34.69
N GLU A 183 -29.39 -20.06 33.60
CA GLU A 183 -30.30 -20.49 32.55
C GLU A 183 -29.53 -21.20 31.43
N LYS A 184 -30.07 -22.32 30.96
CA LYS A 184 -29.57 -23.03 29.77
C LYS A 184 -30.44 -22.66 28.59
N SER A 185 -29.88 -21.95 27.61
CA SER A 185 -30.53 -21.71 26.32
C SER A 185 -29.63 -22.28 25.22
N GLY A 186 -30.04 -23.42 24.64
CA GLY A 186 -29.22 -24.18 23.70
C GLY A 186 -27.85 -24.58 24.30
N ASN A 187 -26.75 -24.25 23.60
CA ASN A 187 -25.37 -24.50 24.04
C ASN A 187 -24.80 -23.42 25.00
N MET A 188 -25.56 -22.36 25.30
CA MET A 188 -25.07 -21.25 26.14
C MET A 188 -25.66 -21.32 27.55
N ASN A 189 -24.79 -21.16 28.56
CA ASN A 189 -25.13 -21.09 29.98
C ASN A 189 -24.94 -19.65 30.46
N LYS A 190 -26.00 -18.90 30.73
CA LYS A 190 -25.94 -17.50 31.21
C LYS A 190 -26.55 -17.38 32.60
N MET A 191 -25.94 -16.55 33.46
CA MET A 191 -26.50 -16.18 34.75
C MET A 191 -27.47 -15.01 34.54
N LYS A 192 -28.74 -15.22 34.85
CA LYS A 192 -29.78 -14.18 34.79
C LYS A 192 -30.29 -13.83 36.18
N LEU A 193 -30.73 -12.58 36.34
CA LEU A 193 -31.35 -12.12 37.57
C LEU A 193 -32.68 -12.87 37.80
N TRP A 194 -32.82 -13.51 38.95
CA TRP A 194 -34.01 -14.26 39.34
C TRP A 194 -34.90 -13.47 40.31
N GLY A 195 -34.28 -12.71 41.20
CA GLY A 195 -34.98 -11.82 42.13
C GLY A 195 -34.00 -10.95 42.88
N THR A 196 -34.54 -9.90 43.51
CA THR A 196 -33.77 -8.98 44.35
C THR A 196 -34.32 -8.93 45.77
N ILE A 197 -33.46 -8.63 46.75
CA ILE A 197 -33.83 -8.38 48.14
C ILE A 197 -33.40 -6.96 48.47
N ASP A 198 -34.35 -6.09 48.82
CA ASP A 198 -34.08 -4.70 49.18
C ASP A 198 -33.30 -4.63 50.49
N LEU A 199 -32.31 -3.74 50.56
CA LEU A 199 -31.55 -3.42 51.77
C LEU A 199 -32.30 -2.36 52.60
N ASP A 200 -33.60 -2.56 52.82
CA ASP A 200 -34.46 -1.72 53.64
C ASP A 200 -34.87 -2.44 54.94
N LYS A 201 -35.56 -1.75 55.86
CA LYS A 201 -36.00 -2.35 57.14
C LYS A 201 -36.90 -3.58 56.96
N ALA A 202 -37.55 -3.73 55.82
CA ALA A 202 -38.49 -4.81 55.53
C ALA A 202 -37.84 -6.00 54.82
N ALA A 203 -36.60 -5.83 54.34
CA ALA A 203 -35.90 -6.77 53.47
C ALA A 203 -36.85 -7.32 52.38
N THR A 204 -37.49 -6.41 51.65
CA THR A 204 -38.53 -6.77 50.68
C THR A 204 -37.95 -7.63 49.56
N PHE A 205 -38.58 -8.76 49.25
CA PHE A 205 -38.15 -9.63 48.15
C PHE A 205 -39.00 -9.37 46.91
N ASN A 206 -38.33 -9.04 45.81
CA ASN A 206 -38.91 -8.77 44.51
C ASN A 206 -38.52 -9.90 43.56
N GLN A 207 -39.45 -10.83 43.31
CA GLN A 207 -39.22 -11.89 42.32
C GLN A 207 -39.47 -11.36 40.91
N ILE A 208 -38.53 -11.61 40.00
CA ILE A 208 -38.73 -11.27 38.59
C ILE A 208 -39.57 -12.38 37.96
N ALA A 209 -40.70 -12.01 37.35
CA ALA A 209 -41.58 -12.96 36.67
C ALA A 209 -40.80 -13.67 35.56
N ILE A 210 -40.52 -14.96 35.73
CA ILE A 210 -40.02 -15.80 34.66
C ILE A 210 -41.20 -15.99 33.69
N ALA A 211 -41.11 -15.43 32.48
CA ALA A 211 -42.09 -15.70 31.44
C ALA A 211 -42.30 -17.22 31.34
N ALA A 212 -43.56 -17.64 31.48
CA ALA A 212 -43.94 -19.04 31.52
C ALA A 212 -43.33 -19.79 30.32
N ARG A 213 -42.81 -21.00 30.57
CA ARG A 213 -42.38 -21.92 29.53
C ARG A 213 -43.59 -22.22 28.64
N ASP A 214 -43.59 -21.68 27.44
CA ASP A 214 -44.61 -21.93 26.45
C ASP A 214 -44.45 -23.35 25.90
N VAL A 215 -45.31 -24.26 26.37
CA VAL A 215 -45.66 -25.51 25.69
C VAL A 215 -47.02 -25.23 25.08
N GLY A 216 -47.06 -25.18 23.75
CA GLY A 216 -48.00 -24.36 23.00
C GLY A 216 -49.48 -24.71 23.13
N GLN A 217 -50.31 -23.72 22.77
CA GLN A 217 -51.57 -23.91 22.05
C GLN A 217 -51.99 -22.61 21.37
N ASP A 218 -52.45 -22.74 20.12
CA ASP A 218 -53.02 -21.71 19.26
C ASP A 218 -54.13 -20.88 19.92
N GLY A 219 -54.26 -19.61 19.50
CA GLY A 219 -55.50 -18.84 19.67
C GLY A 219 -55.35 -17.32 19.59
N ASP A 220 -55.92 -16.73 18.54
CA ASP A 220 -56.25 -15.31 18.33
C ASP A 220 -56.75 -14.59 19.60
N ASP A 221 -56.37 -13.32 19.83
CA ASP A 221 -57.19 -12.15 19.49
C ASP A 221 -56.62 -10.81 20.01
N ARG A 222 -57.07 -9.74 19.34
CA ARG A 222 -56.70 -8.32 19.43
C ARG A 222 -57.04 -7.63 20.76
N GLU A 223 -56.29 -6.60 21.16
CA GLU A 223 -56.74 -5.19 21.19
C GLU A 223 -55.74 -4.23 21.87
N SER A 224 -55.69 -3.02 21.31
CA SER A 224 -54.94 -1.85 21.73
C SER A 224 -55.59 -1.09 22.90
N SER A 225 -54.80 -0.50 23.80
CA SER A 225 -55.09 0.85 24.31
C SER A 225 -53.85 1.51 24.93
N SER A 226 -53.64 2.76 24.52
CA SER A 226 -52.71 3.72 25.09
C SER A 226 -53.35 4.45 26.26
N LEU A 227 -52.56 4.86 27.27
CA LEU A 227 -52.77 6.08 28.05
C LEU A 227 -51.51 6.41 28.88
N SER A 228 -51.14 7.68 28.81
CA SER A 228 -49.99 8.35 29.43
C SER A 228 -50.24 8.77 30.88
N SER A 229 -49.20 8.74 31.71
CA SER A 229 -48.94 9.78 32.72
C SER A 229 -47.49 9.72 33.18
N ALA A 230 -46.81 10.85 33.06
CA ALA A 230 -45.49 11.09 33.60
C ALA A 230 -45.55 11.22 35.11
N ASP A 231 -44.68 10.49 35.82
CA ASP A 231 -44.08 10.92 37.07
C ASP A 231 -42.74 10.19 37.27
N SER A 232 -41.73 10.95 37.65
CA SER A 232 -40.33 10.54 37.76
C SER A 232 -40.11 9.65 38.99
N GLU A 233 -39.94 8.35 38.78
CA GLU A 233 -39.21 7.43 39.66
C GLU A 233 -38.51 6.38 38.78
N LEU A 234 -37.20 6.21 38.96
CA LEU A 234 -36.38 5.22 38.24
C LEU A 234 -36.93 3.81 38.51
N SER A 235 -37.71 3.32 37.55
CA SER A 235 -38.44 2.06 37.60
C SER A 235 -37.53 0.86 37.35
N LEU A 236 -37.85 -0.25 38.02
CA LEU A 236 -37.19 -1.56 38.00
C LEU A 236 -37.04 -2.24 36.62
N GLN A 237 -37.32 -1.55 35.51
CA GLN A 237 -37.13 -2.03 34.14
C GLN A 237 -35.72 -1.74 33.59
N ASP A 238 -34.96 -0.82 34.20
CA ASP A 238 -33.62 -0.42 33.73
C ASP A 238 -32.50 -1.45 34.02
N LEU A 239 -32.79 -2.50 34.80
CA LEU A 239 -31.86 -3.62 35.06
C LEU A 239 -31.92 -4.72 34.00
N HIS A 240 -32.82 -4.60 33.01
CA HIS A 240 -33.06 -5.58 31.94
C HIS A 240 -32.63 -5.09 30.54
N VAL A 241 -31.53 -4.35 30.44
CA VAL A 241 -30.85 -4.24 29.14
C VAL A 241 -30.11 -5.56 28.89
N ASN A 242 -30.81 -6.49 28.25
CA ASN A 242 -30.20 -7.61 27.53
C ASN A 242 -29.12 -7.04 26.58
N PRO A 243 -27.82 -7.35 26.74
CA PRO A 243 -26.90 -7.27 25.63
C PRO A 243 -27.18 -8.51 24.78
N GLU A 244 -28.30 -8.51 24.05
CA GLU A 244 -28.42 -9.37 22.89
C GLU A 244 -27.34 -8.89 21.92
N ARG A 245 -26.20 -9.60 21.89
CA ARG A 245 -25.30 -9.59 20.75
C ARG A 245 -26.02 -10.25 19.58
N GLY A 246 -26.87 -9.42 18.97
CA GLY A 246 -27.50 -9.51 17.66
C GLY A 246 -27.67 -8.11 17.04
N GLY A 247 -27.15 -7.06 17.68
CA GLY A 247 -27.17 -5.70 17.15
C GLY A 247 -26.16 -5.53 16.01
N SER A 248 -26.65 -5.47 14.79
CA SER A 248 -25.93 -5.18 13.55
C SER A 248 -25.51 -3.70 13.40
N GLY A 249 -25.42 -2.92 14.48
CA GLY A 249 -25.22 -1.47 14.46
C GLY A 249 -23.87 -0.99 15.01
N ALA A 250 -23.48 0.24 14.67
CA ALA A 250 -22.36 0.93 15.28
C ALA A 250 -22.80 1.57 16.62
N GLU A 251 -21.93 1.56 17.62
CA GLU A 251 -22.21 2.10 18.96
C GLU A 251 -21.77 3.56 19.04
N SER A 252 -22.69 4.49 19.34
CA SER A 252 -22.36 5.91 19.51
C SER A 252 -21.44 6.13 20.71
N ARG A 253 -20.53 7.10 20.60
CA ARG A 253 -19.49 7.39 21.60
C ARG A 253 -19.34 8.89 21.82
N ILE A 254 -18.76 9.24 22.96
CA ILE A 254 -18.53 10.62 23.38
C ILE A 254 -17.34 11.20 22.60
N THR A 255 -17.54 12.35 21.97
CA THR A 255 -16.44 13.19 21.46
C THR A 255 -15.89 14.03 22.60
N TYR A 256 -14.58 14.14 22.72
CA TYR A 256 -13.94 15.00 23.71
C TYR A 256 -13.40 16.28 23.06
N MET A 257 -13.54 17.40 23.75
CA MET A 257 -13.01 18.70 23.39
C MET A 257 -12.11 19.22 24.49
N PHE A 258 -10.96 19.79 24.14
CA PHE A 258 -10.11 20.48 25.11
C PHE A 258 -10.73 21.83 25.50
N SER A 259 -10.92 22.07 26.80
CA SER A 259 -11.39 23.35 27.32
C SER A 259 -10.19 24.14 27.85
N ASP A 260 -9.85 25.25 27.18
CA ASP A 260 -8.79 26.16 27.61
C ASP A 260 -9.10 26.76 28.99
N ASP A 261 -10.37 27.04 29.30
CA ASP A 261 -10.80 27.61 30.57
C ASP A 261 -10.62 26.64 31.74
N ALA A 262 -10.97 25.36 31.55
CA ALA A 262 -10.87 24.34 32.58
C ALA A 262 -9.49 23.65 32.61
N GLY A 263 -8.68 23.80 31.56
CA GLY A 263 -7.39 23.14 31.41
C GLY A 263 -7.48 21.61 31.26
N ILE A 264 -8.66 21.09 30.95
CA ILE A 264 -8.96 19.65 30.88
C ILE A 264 -9.79 19.31 29.64
N TRP A 265 -9.79 18.03 29.26
CA TRP A 265 -10.65 17.51 28.21
C TRP A 265 -12.05 17.24 28.75
N THR A 266 -13.07 17.70 28.05
CA THR A 266 -14.49 17.58 28.45
C THR A 266 -15.33 17.01 27.31
N PRO A 267 -16.49 16.40 27.57
CA PRO A 267 -17.41 16.01 26.51
C PRO A 267 -17.76 17.21 25.62
N ALA A 268 -17.60 17.07 24.31
CA ALA A 268 -17.94 18.12 23.35
C ALA A 268 -19.47 18.27 23.25
N GLU A 269 -19.92 19.52 23.21
CA GLU A 269 -21.33 19.82 22.91
C GLU A 269 -21.65 19.53 21.44
N ALA A 270 -22.91 19.21 21.16
CA ALA A 270 -23.36 19.02 19.80
C ALA A 270 -23.29 20.35 19.04
N SER A 271 -22.55 20.38 17.93
CA SER A 271 -22.55 21.53 17.02
C SER A 271 -23.81 21.53 16.16
N SER A 272 -24.37 22.71 15.90
CA SER A 272 -25.38 22.89 14.86
C SER A 272 -24.80 22.55 13.49
N ALA A 273 -25.61 21.95 12.63
CA ALA A 273 -25.26 21.74 11.23
C ALA A 273 -25.20 23.10 10.49
N PRO A 274 -24.36 23.24 9.46
CA PRO A 274 -24.36 24.40 8.58
C PRO A 274 -25.76 24.64 8.00
N GLU A 275 -26.17 25.91 7.91
CA GLU A 275 -27.45 26.31 7.30
C GLU A 275 -27.31 26.56 5.79
N ASP A 276 -26.14 27.03 5.36
CA ASP A 276 -25.84 27.42 3.97
C ASP A 276 -24.55 26.78 3.44
N GLU A 277 -24.47 26.57 2.12
CA GLU A 277 -23.30 25.97 1.46
C GLU A 277 -22.03 26.81 1.59
N GLU A 278 -22.14 28.15 1.72
CA GLU A 278 -21.00 29.06 1.91
C GLU A 278 -20.24 28.81 3.23
N GLN A 279 -20.88 28.18 4.21
CA GLN A 279 -20.28 27.85 5.50
C GLN A 279 -19.47 26.54 5.45
N ILE A 280 -19.62 25.75 4.38
CA ILE A 280 -19.00 24.44 4.25
C ILE A 280 -17.61 24.58 3.61
N PRO A 281 -16.53 24.11 4.26
CA PRO A 281 -15.20 24.12 3.65
C PRO A 281 -15.19 23.30 2.36
N SER A 282 -14.65 23.87 1.28
CA SER A 282 -14.53 23.18 -0.01
C SER A 282 -13.40 22.13 -0.06
N THR A 283 -12.53 22.11 0.95
CA THR A 283 -11.38 21.22 1.01
C THR A 283 -11.31 20.47 2.33
N LEU A 284 -10.84 19.22 2.28
CA LEU A 284 -10.62 18.36 3.43
C LEU A 284 -9.24 17.70 3.33
N LYS A 285 -8.43 17.83 4.38
CA LYS A 285 -7.17 17.09 4.53
C LYS A 285 -7.34 15.96 5.54
N VAL A 286 -6.96 14.75 5.14
CA VAL A 286 -6.96 13.58 6.02
C VAL A 286 -5.56 13.00 6.07
N SER A 287 -5.07 12.74 7.28
CA SER A 287 -3.81 12.04 7.53
C SER A 287 -4.07 10.73 8.24
N SER A 288 -3.29 9.71 7.89
CA SER A 288 -3.25 8.41 8.59
C SER A 288 -1.82 8.09 9.01
N TYR A 289 -1.64 7.60 10.24
CA TYR A 289 -0.33 7.20 10.72
C TYR A 289 -0.37 6.09 11.78
N ASN A 290 0.26 4.95 11.48
CA ASN A 290 0.56 3.93 12.46
C ASN A 290 1.77 4.37 13.30
N VAL A 291 1.57 4.54 14.61
CA VAL A 291 2.60 5.09 15.52
C VAL A 291 3.50 4.01 16.16
N LEU A 292 3.19 2.73 15.89
CA LEU A 292 3.85 1.54 16.42
C LEU A 292 3.83 1.48 17.95
N VAL A 293 3.03 0.58 18.53
CA VAL A 293 3.09 0.31 19.98
C VAL A 293 3.99 -0.88 20.27
N GLU A 294 4.85 -0.74 21.28
CA GLU A 294 5.66 -1.86 21.76
C GLU A 294 4.81 -2.80 22.62
N SER A 295 4.92 -4.10 22.36
CA SER A 295 4.06 -5.11 23.01
C SER A 295 4.45 -5.45 24.44
N MET A 296 5.63 -5.00 24.88
CA MET A 296 6.11 -5.18 26.26
C MET A 296 5.55 -4.07 27.14
N HIS A 297 5.07 -4.42 28.33
CA HIS A 297 4.54 -3.50 29.32
C HIS A 297 5.59 -3.22 30.42
N PRO A 298 5.78 -1.96 30.84
CA PRO A 298 5.21 -0.75 30.23
C PRO A 298 5.81 -0.48 28.83
N PRO A 299 5.05 0.10 27.89
CA PRO A 299 5.57 0.45 26.57
C PRO A 299 6.73 1.45 26.68
N ALA A 300 7.76 1.31 25.82
CA ALA A 300 8.84 2.31 25.80
C ALA A 300 8.33 3.66 25.30
N THR A 301 8.81 4.74 25.92
CA THR A 301 8.37 6.12 25.64
C THR A 301 9.41 6.94 24.88
N ASP A 302 10.60 6.36 24.59
CA ASP A 302 11.74 7.05 23.96
C ASP A 302 11.40 7.69 22.60
N ARG A 303 10.43 7.13 21.87
CA ARG A 303 10.00 7.64 20.55
C ARG A 303 8.98 8.77 20.63
N TYR A 304 8.38 9.03 21.79
CA TYR A 304 7.26 9.98 21.92
C TYR A 304 7.59 11.39 21.42
N PRO A 305 8.76 11.99 21.75
CA PRO A 305 9.11 13.33 21.24
C PRO A 305 9.27 13.38 19.72
N ILE A 306 9.84 12.32 19.13
CA ILE A 306 10.08 12.22 17.68
C ILE A 306 8.75 12.02 16.93
N LEU A 307 7.86 11.20 17.49
CA LEU A 307 6.49 11.03 17.00
C LEU A 307 5.72 12.36 17.07
N LEU A 308 5.77 13.08 18.19
CA LEU A 308 5.13 14.39 18.33
C LEU A 308 5.63 15.38 17.29
N HIS A 309 6.95 15.51 17.12
CA HIS A 309 7.55 16.37 16.09
C HIS A 309 7.06 15.99 14.68
N THR A 310 6.90 14.69 14.42
CA THR A 310 6.35 14.18 13.17
C THR A 310 4.89 14.59 13.00
N LEU A 311 4.05 14.44 14.03
CA LEU A 311 2.61 14.74 13.99
C LEU A 311 2.30 16.23 13.76
N ILE A 312 3.14 17.13 14.27
CA ILE A 312 2.98 18.60 14.11
C ILE A 312 3.69 19.16 12.86
N SER A 313 4.33 18.32 12.06
CA SER A 313 5.07 18.75 10.88
C SER A 313 4.15 19.25 9.75
N LYS A 314 4.62 20.21 8.94
CA LYS A 314 3.81 20.75 7.82
C LYS A 314 3.34 19.69 6.81
N THR A 315 4.04 18.56 6.73
CA THR A 315 3.72 17.44 5.83
C THR A 315 2.71 16.45 6.42
N SER A 316 2.56 16.39 7.75
CA SER A 316 1.60 15.51 8.43
C SER A 316 0.28 16.20 8.75
N VAL A 317 0.31 17.50 9.01
CA VAL A 317 -0.83 18.25 9.53
C VAL A 317 -2.01 18.23 8.56
N ALA A 318 -3.19 17.91 9.09
CA ALA A 318 -4.45 17.69 8.36
C ALA A 318 -5.65 18.24 9.15
N ASP A 319 -6.86 18.12 8.61
CA ASP A 319 -8.09 18.52 9.32
C ASP A 319 -8.61 17.36 10.18
N VAL A 320 -8.33 16.13 9.75
CA VAL A 320 -8.53 14.91 10.53
C VAL A 320 -7.25 14.07 10.50
N LEU A 321 -6.77 13.67 11.68
CA LEU A 321 -5.61 12.83 11.89
C LEU A 321 -6.08 11.49 12.49
N VAL A 322 -5.94 10.40 11.73
CA VAL A 322 -6.23 9.04 12.18
C VAL A 322 -4.94 8.36 12.60
N LEU A 323 -4.86 7.90 13.84
CA LEU A 323 -3.72 7.20 14.40
C LEU A 323 -4.05 5.73 14.66
N GLN A 324 -3.14 4.82 14.32
CA GLN A 324 -3.24 3.40 14.61
C GLN A 324 -2.15 2.95 15.59
N GLU A 325 -2.45 1.90 16.36
CA GLU A 325 -1.58 1.38 17.41
C GLU A 325 -1.30 2.38 18.53
N VAL A 326 -2.33 3.11 18.96
CA VAL A 326 -2.21 4.06 20.08
C VAL A 326 -2.41 3.34 21.41
N SER A 327 -1.44 3.48 22.33
CA SER A 327 -1.55 3.07 23.74
C SER A 327 -2.17 4.16 24.63
N ASP A 328 -2.54 3.82 25.87
CA ASP A 328 -3.06 4.80 26.84
C ASP A 328 -2.03 5.89 27.15
N ASP A 329 -0.79 5.49 27.46
CA ASP A 329 0.30 6.41 27.80
C ASP A 329 0.63 7.37 26.66
N PHE A 330 0.61 6.88 25.41
CA PHE A 330 0.88 7.72 24.26
C PHE A 330 -0.26 8.71 24.01
N LEU A 331 -1.52 8.28 24.17
CA LEU A 331 -2.66 9.17 24.04
C LEU A 331 -2.64 10.27 25.10
N ALA A 332 -2.43 9.91 26.36
CA ALA A 332 -2.25 10.86 27.46
C ALA A 332 -1.12 11.86 27.16
N TYR A 333 0.04 11.34 26.71
CA TYR A 333 1.17 12.17 26.33
C TYR A 333 0.82 13.17 25.23
N ILE A 334 0.26 12.76 24.09
CA ILE A 334 0.00 13.70 22.97
C ILE A 334 -1.12 14.70 23.30
N LEU A 335 -2.16 14.30 24.04
CA LEU A 335 -3.26 15.17 24.41
C LEU A 335 -2.89 16.19 25.50
N SER A 336 -1.77 15.98 26.20
CA SER A 336 -1.19 16.97 27.13
C SER A 336 -0.40 18.08 26.42
N GLN A 337 -0.04 17.91 25.13
CA GLN A 337 0.82 18.84 24.42
C GLN A 337 0.04 20.05 23.88
N ASP A 338 0.47 21.27 24.20
CA ASP A 338 -0.14 22.53 23.73
C ASP A 338 -0.32 22.57 22.21
N ALA A 339 0.69 22.14 21.47
CA ALA A 339 0.68 22.13 20.01
C ALA A 339 -0.42 21.21 19.44
N ILE A 340 -0.71 20.09 20.10
CA ILE A 340 -1.77 19.17 19.68
C ILE A 340 -3.13 19.73 20.07
N ARG A 341 -3.30 20.21 21.32
CA ARG A 341 -4.55 20.80 21.81
C ARG A 341 -5.03 21.97 20.96
N THR A 342 -4.10 22.85 20.59
CA THR A 342 -4.38 24.02 19.74
C THR A 342 -4.74 23.59 18.31
N MET A 343 -4.09 22.55 17.79
CA MET A 343 -4.24 22.14 16.40
C MET A 343 -5.42 21.21 16.18
N TYR A 344 -5.72 20.35 17.14
CA TYR A 344 -6.78 19.35 17.11
C TYR A 344 -7.54 19.40 18.44
N PRO A 345 -8.44 20.39 18.62
CA PRO A 345 -9.18 20.55 19.86
C PRO A 345 -10.19 19.42 20.11
N PHE A 346 -10.50 18.58 19.11
CA PHE A 346 -11.44 17.47 19.23
C PHE A 346 -10.77 16.11 19.08
N ALA A 347 -11.17 15.15 19.91
CA ALA A 347 -10.62 13.79 19.94
C ALA A 347 -11.72 12.74 20.14
N THR A 348 -11.56 11.56 19.54
CA THR A 348 -12.50 10.45 19.74
C THR A 348 -12.44 9.90 21.15
N HIS A 349 -11.26 9.91 21.76
CA HIS A 349 -11.03 9.47 23.14
C HIS A 349 -10.29 10.57 23.89
N GLY A 350 -10.67 10.79 25.14
CA GLY A 350 -9.93 11.68 26.03
C GLY A 350 -8.70 11.01 26.65
N PRO A 351 -7.88 11.78 27.39
CA PRO A 351 -6.67 11.29 28.05
C PRO A 351 -7.01 10.31 29.19
N PRO A 352 -6.56 9.04 29.14
CA PRO A 352 -6.90 8.02 30.16
C PRO A 352 -6.41 8.30 31.58
N ASP A 353 -5.38 9.14 31.73
CA ASP A 353 -4.84 9.56 33.02
C ASP A 353 -5.66 10.71 33.66
N GLN A 354 -6.61 11.29 32.92
CA GLN A 354 -7.50 12.30 33.44
C GLN A 354 -8.69 11.67 34.18
N LYS A 355 -8.93 12.14 35.41
CA LYS A 355 -10.01 11.65 36.26
C LYS A 355 -11.37 11.72 35.57
N GLY A 356 -12.08 10.58 35.55
CA GLY A 356 -13.42 10.45 34.96
C GLY A 356 -13.42 9.97 33.51
N ILE A 357 -12.25 9.82 32.88
CA ILE A 357 -12.10 9.28 31.53
C ILE A 357 -11.47 7.89 31.65
N GLY A 358 -12.14 6.86 31.15
CA GLY A 358 -11.63 5.50 31.22
C GLY A 358 -10.57 5.16 30.18
N PRO A 359 -9.93 3.98 30.32
CA PRO A 359 -8.85 3.55 29.45
C PRO A 359 -9.35 3.17 28.06
N LEU A 360 -8.40 3.12 27.13
CA LEU A 360 -8.64 2.55 25.81
C LEU A 360 -8.94 1.04 25.94
N PRO A 361 -9.73 0.45 25.02
CA PRO A 361 -10.14 -0.95 25.15
C PRO A 361 -9.01 -1.95 24.85
N SER A 362 -8.03 -1.60 24.00
CA SER A 362 -6.94 -2.49 23.58
C SER A 362 -5.56 -1.86 23.82
N LEU A 363 -4.50 -2.59 23.46
CA LEU A 363 -3.13 -2.06 23.39
C LEU A 363 -2.91 -1.34 22.05
N ARG A 364 -3.61 -1.79 21.01
CA ARG A 364 -3.51 -1.29 19.63
C ARG A 364 -4.83 -0.66 19.20
N ASN A 365 -5.04 0.59 19.60
CA ASN A 365 -6.29 1.30 19.32
C ASN A 365 -6.18 2.15 18.06
N VAL A 366 -7.34 2.48 17.49
CA VAL A 366 -7.48 3.49 16.45
C VAL A 366 -8.08 4.73 17.10
N ILE A 367 -7.43 5.89 16.92
CA ILE A 367 -7.85 7.17 17.47
C ILE A 367 -7.97 8.16 16.32
N ALA A 368 -8.91 9.11 16.41
CA ALA A 368 -8.94 10.24 15.49
C ALA A 368 -8.95 11.55 16.26
N LEU A 369 -8.15 12.50 15.79
CA LEU A 369 -8.13 13.89 16.24
C LEU A 369 -8.62 14.77 15.09
N SER A 370 -9.36 15.84 15.40
CA SER A 370 -9.90 16.74 14.39
C SER A 370 -9.81 18.21 14.80
N ARG A 371 -9.70 19.05 13.77
CA ARG A 371 -9.89 20.51 13.86
C ARG A 371 -11.33 20.92 14.07
N SER A 372 -12.25 20.14 13.52
CA SER A 372 -13.67 20.41 13.56
C SER A 372 -14.36 19.51 14.57
N ASN A 373 -15.48 19.97 15.12
CA ASN A 373 -16.34 19.13 15.93
C ASN A 373 -16.91 17.99 15.08
N PHE A 374 -17.20 16.85 15.72
CA PHE A 374 -17.76 15.68 15.08
C PHE A 374 -18.54 14.83 16.09
N THR A 375 -19.46 14.01 15.59
CA THR A 375 -19.97 12.86 16.32
C THR A 375 -19.27 11.60 15.84
N TRP A 376 -19.17 10.58 16.68
CA TRP A 376 -18.57 9.33 16.24
C TRP A 376 -19.20 8.08 16.84
N SER A 377 -18.98 6.96 16.17
CA SER A 377 -19.40 5.64 16.60
C SER A 377 -18.30 4.60 16.38
N TRP A 378 -18.33 3.55 17.20
CA TRP A 378 -17.47 2.38 17.06
C TRP A 378 -18.24 1.28 16.33
N LEU A 379 -17.71 0.82 15.18
CA LEU A 379 -18.25 -0.30 14.43
C LEU A 379 -17.40 -1.56 14.68
N PRO A 380 -17.90 -2.57 15.41
CA PRO A 380 -17.21 -3.85 15.53
C PRO A 380 -17.10 -4.56 14.17
N LEU A 381 -15.89 -4.99 13.79
CA LEU A 381 -15.65 -5.68 12.51
C LEU A 381 -15.39 -7.20 12.68
N GLY A 382 -15.56 -7.75 13.88
CA GLY A 382 -15.39 -9.17 14.17
C GLY A 382 -15.46 -9.47 15.67
N THR A 383 -14.99 -10.66 16.07
CA THR A 383 -15.00 -11.12 17.48
C THR A 383 -13.82 -10.63 18.32
N ASN A 384 -12.82 -10.02 17.68
CA ASN A 384 -11.61 -9.52 18.32
C ASN A 384 -11.69 -7.99 18.51
N HIS A 385 -10.70 -7.38 19.16
CA HIS A 385 -10.53 -5.92 19.38
C HIS A 385 -10.45 -5.06 18.10
N LYS A 386 -10.84 -5.61 16.94
CA LYS A 386 -10.80 -4.99 15.62
C LYS A 386 -12.15 -4.35 15.32
N GLY A 387 -12.14 -3.04 15.12
CA GLY A 387 -13.30 -2.25 14.74
C GLY A 387 -12.87 -1.03 13.93
N ALA A 388 -13.86 -0.28 13.45
CA ALA A 388 -13.67 0.99 12.78
C ALA A 388 -14.19 2.14 13.66
N VAL A 389 -13.43 3.23 13.67
CA VAL A 389 -13.83 4.51 14.25
C VAL A 389 -14.54 5.29 13.14
N LEU A 390 -15.83 5.59 13.28
CA LEU A 390 -16.63 6.29 12.26
C LEU A 390 -16.95 7.71 12.73
N LEU A 391 -16.34 8.71 12.10
CA LEU A 391 -16.59 10.13 12.37
C LEU A 391 -17.63 10.66 11.38
N ALA A 392 -18.56 11.48 11.88
CA ALA A 392 -19.40 12.36 11.08
C ALA A 392 -19.04 13.81 11.41
N LEU A 393 -18.37 14.49 10.48
CA LEU A 393 -17.89 15.87 10.68
C LEU A 393 -19.06 16.84 10.71
N SER A 394 -19.13 17.70 11.74
CA SER A 394 -20.28 18.57 11.96
C SER A 394 -20.43 19.67 10.91
N ASN A 395 -19.34 20.11 10.29
CA ASN A 395 -19.33 21.26 9.37
C ASN A 395 -18.61 21.01 8.03
N VAL A 396 -18.13 19.79 7.77
CA VAL A 396 -17.50 19.41 6.50
C VAL A 396 -18.35 18.35 5.84
N GLY A 397 -18.86 18.60 4.64
CA GLY A 397 -19.89 17.77 4.03
C GLY A 397 -20.34 18.31 2.69
N LYS A 398 -21.57 17.98 2.31
CA LYS A 398 -22.25 18.57 1.15
C LYS A 398 -23.69 18.93 1.51
N MET A 399 -24.27 19.88 0.82
CA MET A 399 -25.71 20.14 0.88
C MET A 399 -26.45 19.31 -0.19
N ASP A 400 -27.59 18.76 0.19
CA ASP A 400 -28.57 18.20 -0.74
C ASP A 400 -29.98 18.76 -0.45
N ASP A 401 -30.99 18.31 -1.20
CA ASP A 401 -32.38 18.74 -1.04
C ASP A 401 -32.98 18.42 0.35
N SER A 402 -32.37 17.50 1.09
CA SER A 402 -32.78 17.07 2.44
C SER A 402 -32.00 17.76 3.57
N GLY A 403 -30.95 18.51 3.24
CA GLY A 403 -30.15 19.31 4.16
C GLY A 403 -28.65 18.98 4.10
N PHE A 404 -27.96 19.25 5.21
CA PHE A 404 -26.53 19.00 5.33
C PHE A 404 -26.22 17.51 5.50
N LEU A 405 -25.41 16.97 4.59
CA LEU A 405 -24.85 15.63 4.69
C LEU A 405 -23.39 15.70 5.18
N PRO A 406 -23.08 15.20 6.39
CA PRO A 406 -21.72 15.23 6.91
C PRO A 406 -20.79 14.31 6.11
N THR A 407 -19.52 14.68 5.99
CA THR A 407 -18.48 13.77 5.51
C THR A 407 -18.22 12.70 6.55
N ILE A 408 -18.29 11.44 6.12
CA ILE A 408 -18.03 10.28 6.96
C ILE A 408 -16.58 9.82 6.79
N ILE A 409 -15.85 9.73 7.90
CA ILE A 409 -14.46 9.23 7.92
C ILE A 409 -14.37 7.96 8.76
N ALA A 410 -13.99 6.86 8.13
CA ALA A 410 -13.73 5.60 8.79
C ALA A 410 -12.22 5.40 9.05
N GLY A 411 -11.83 5.42 10.32
CA GLY A 411 -10.51 5.04 10.80
C GLY A 411 -10.40 3.53 11.00
N VAL A 412 -9.43 2.87 10.35
CA VAL A 412 -9.29 1.40 10.42
C VAL A 412 -7.88 0.93 10.81
N HIS A 413 -7.82 -0.23 11.44
CA HIS A 413 -6.60 -1.02 11.61
C HIS A 413 -6.96 -2.51 11.49
N LEU A 414 -6.86 -3.06 10.28
CA LEU A 414 -7.32 -4.41 9.97
C LEU A 414 -6.39 -5.49 10.53
N SER A 415 -6.80 -6.76 10.44
CA SER A 415 -5.96 -7.89 10.90
C SER A 415 -4.67 -8.01 10.09
N SER A 416 -3.53 -8.20 10.75
CA SER A 416 -2.22 -8.37 10.13
C SER A 416 -1.87 -9.84 9.86
N GLY A 417 -0.91 -10.06 8.95
CA GLY A 417 -0.36 -11.38 8.63
C GLY A 417 -1.00 -12.07 7.42
N LEU A 418 -0.29 -13.09 6.92
CA LEU A 418 -0.63 -13.85 5.70
C LEU A 418 -1.32 -15.19 5.97
N PHE A 419 -1.46 -15.61 7.22
CA PHE A 419 -2.11 -16.88 7.54
C PHE A 419 -3.58 -16.89 7.10
N ASP A 420 -4.13 -18.09 6.81
CA ASP A 420 -5.49 -18.26 6.28
C ASP A 420 -6.55 -17.51 7.09
N TYR A 421 -6.47 -17.58 8.43
CA TYR A 421 -7.40 -16.90 9.32
C TYR A 421 -7.31 -15.37 9.20
N ALA A 422 -6.12 -14.82 8.96
CA ALA A 422 -5.89 -13.38 8.87
C ALA A 422 -6.39 -12.82 7.52
N VAL A 423 -6.20 -13.58 6.43
CA VAL A 423 -6.75 -13.25 5.11
C VAL A 423 -8.28 -13.28 5.15
N ALA A 424 -8.87 -14.34 5.71
CA ALA A 424 -10.32 -14.45 5.87
C ALA A 424 -10.91 -13.36 6.76
N ALA A 425 -10.25 -13.05 7.89
CA ALA A 425 -10.66 -11.97 8.78
C ALA A 425 -10.65 -10.60 8.08
N ARG A 426 -9.59 -10.27 7.32
CA ARG A 426 -9.52 -9.02 6.54
C ARG A 426 -10.67 -8.91 5.54
N LYS A 427 -10.98 -9.99 4.82
CA LYS A 427 -12.12 -10.02 3.87
C LYS A 427 -13.43 -9.68 4.58
N GLN A 428 -13.74 -10.39 5.66
CA GLN A 428 -14.96 -10.19 6.44
C GLN A 428 -15.04 -8.77 7.02
N GLN A 429 -13.91 -8.23 7.51
CA GLN A 429 -13.83 -6.87 8.04
C GLN A 429 -14.17 -5.82 6.97
N LEU A 430 -13.61 -5.96 5.76
CA LEU A 430 -13.89 -5.06 4.64
C LEU A 430 -15.34 -5.17 4.16
N GLU A 431 -15.86 -6.39 3.96
CA GLU A 431 -17.26 -6.61 3.57
C GLU A 431 -18.22 -5.95 4.56
N ARG A 432 -17.96 -6.13 5.86
CA ARG A 432 -18.78 -5.55 6.93
C ARG A 432 -18.74 -4.02 6.91
N LEU A 433 -17.55 -3.44 6.77
CA LEU A 433 -17.39 -1.98 6.69
C LEU A 433 -18.10 -1.40 5.47
N PHE A 434 -17.86 -1.97 4.29
CA PHE A 434 -18.47 -1.48 3.05
C PHE A 434 -19.99 -1.63 3.06
N HIS A 435 -20.51 -2.77 3.52
CA HIS A 435 -21.94 -2.97 3.68
C HIS A 435 -22.55 -1.96 4.67
N PHE A 436 -21.88 -1.67 5.78
CA PHE A 436 -22.37 -0.66 6.73
C PHE A 436 -22.42 0.72 6.07
N LEU A 437 -21.31 1.17 5.48
CA LEU A 437 -21.22 2.49 4.85
C LEU A 437 -22.20 2.66 3.68
N SER A 438 -22.44 1.62 2.89
CA SER A 438 -23.42 1.67 1.80
C SER A 438 -24.87 1.64 2.31
N ALA A 439 -25.15 0.94 3.41
CA ALA A 439 -26.49 0.86 3.98
C ALA A 439 -26.89 2.12 4.76
N THR A 440 -25.96 2.73 5.51
CA THR A 440 -26.28 3.85 6.43
C THR A 440 -25.82 5.22 5.93
N HIS A 441 -24.83 5.27 5.03
CA HIS A 441 -24.19 6.51 4.57
C HIS A 441 -24.01 6.56 3.05
N ALA A 442 -24.97 5.98 2.29
CA ALA A 442 -24.93 5.88 0.83
C ALA A 442 -24.65 7.23 0.15
N ASN A 443 -25.35 8.28 0.59
CA ASN A 443 -25.30 9.61 -0.04
C ASN A 443 -24.22 10.52 0.55
N ASN A 444 -23.57 10.17 1.66
CA ASN A 444 -22.56 11.02 2.27
C ASN A 444 -21.24 10.98 1.49
N PRO A 445 -20.45 12.08 1.48
CA PRO A 445 -19.04 12.00 1.14
C PRO A 445 -18.33 11.05 2.10
N LYS A 446 -17.50 10.14 1.59
CA LYS A 446 -16.89 9.05 2.37
C LYS A 446 -15.38 8.98 2.18
N VAL A 447 -14.66 8.86 3.30
CA VAL A 447 -13.23 8.59 3.34
C VAL A 447 -12.96 7.41 4.28
N ILE A 448 -12.07 6.49 3.87
CA ILE A 448 -11.59 5.40 4.72
C ILE A 448 -10.08 5.54 4.83
N ALA A 449 -9.57 5.74 6.04
CA ALA A 449 -8.17 5.99 6.29
C ALA A 449 -7.65 5.06 7.37
N GLY A 450 -6.49 4.45 7.14
CA GLY A 450 -5.91 3.58 8.16
C GLY A 450 -4.92 2.57 7.63
N ASP A 451 -4.58 1.64 8.51
CA ASP A 451 -3.73 0.50 8.21
C ASP A 451 -4.61 -0.69 7.79
N PHE A 452 -4.60 -0.97 6.49
CA PHE A 452 -5.34 -2.08 5.90
C PHE A 452 -4.62 -3.42 6.05
N ASN A 453 -3.34 -3.42 6.46
CA ASN A 453 -2.49 -4.60 6.53
C ASN A 453 -2.54 -5.46 5.26
N MET A 454 -2.69 -4.82 4.09
CA MET A 454 -2.75 -5.49 2.79
C MET A 454 -1.34 -5.72 2.26
N THR A 455 -0.93 -6.98 2.27
CA THR A 455 0.34 -7.42 1.68
C THR A 455 0.28 -7.27 0.18
N THR A 456 1.03 -6.30 -0.34
CA THR A 456 0.97 -5.93 -1.76
C THR A 456 2.07 -6.54 -2.63
N SER A 457 3.23 -6.92 -2.07
CA SER A 457 4.35 -7.46 -2.85
C SER A 457 4.02 -8.85 -3.38
N THR A 458 4.10 -9.05 -4.69
CA THR A 458 3.81 -10.34 -5.34
C THR A 458 4.83 -11.41 -4.97
N ILE A 459 6.10 -11.03 -4.77
CA ILE A 459 7.17 -11.97 -4.34
C ILE A 459 6.80 -12.60 -3.00
N ILE A 460 6.26 -11.83 -2.07
CA ILE A 460 5.85 -12.38 -0.77
C ILE A 460 4.68 -13.36 -0.92
N HIS A 461 3.77 -13.14 -1.87
CA HIS A 461 2.69 -14.10 -2.16
C HIS A 461 3.25 -15.39 -2.75
N GLU A 462 4.19 -15.28 -3.68
CA GLU A 462 4.89 -16.41 -4.30
C GLU A 462 5.67 -17.21 -3.25
N GLU A 463 6.50 -16.56 -2.43
CA GLU A 463 7.26 -17.21 -1.35
C GLU A 463 6.33 -17.87 -0.32
N ALA A 464 5.22 -17.23 0.04
CA ALA A 464 4.23 -17.81 0.96
C ALA A 464 3.55 -19.06 0.37
N SER A 465 3.32 -19.06 -0.95
CA SER A 465 2.81 -20.21 -1.69
C SER A 465 3.82 -21.36 -1.73
N GLU A 466 5.07 -21.08 -2.10
CA GLU A 466 6.15 -22.07 -2.17
C GLU A 466 6.43 -22.73 -0.83
N ARG A 467 6.38 -21.94 0.25
CA ARG A 467 6.58 -22.42 1.63
C ARG A 467 5.33 -23.09 2.23
N LYS A 468 4.23 -23.18 1.48
CA LYS A 468 2.94 -23.72 1.94
C LYS A 468 2.43 -23.07 3.23
N LEU A 469 2.71 -21.77 3.41
CA LEU A 469 2.26 -21.00 4.57
C LEU A 469 0.78 -20.60 4.47
N MET A 470 0.18 -20.73 3.28
CA MET A 470 -1.21 -20.40 3.00
C MET A 470 -1.88 -21.52 2.19
N SER A 471 -3.19 -21.68 2.37
CA SER A 471 -4.00 -22.51 1.49
C SER A 471 -4.15 -21.89 0.08
N PRO A 472 -4.41 -22.69 -0.96
CA PRO A 472 -4.73 -22.18 -2.30
C PRO A 472 -5.92 -21.20 -2.32
N GLN A 473 -6.88 -21.37 -1.41
CA GLN A 473 -8.03 -20.49 -1.26
C GLN A 473 -7.62 -19.08 -0.78
N SER A 474 -6.68 -18.99 0.17
CA SER A 474 -6.18 -17.70 0.65
C SER A 474 -5.36 -16.97 -0.41
N ILE A 475 -4.55 -17.70 -1.19
CA ILE A 475 -3.82 -17.13 -2.34
C ILE A 475 -4.80 -16.50 -3.33
N ALA A 476 -5.87 -17.22 -3.70
CA ALA A 476 -6.90 -16.71 -4.60
C ALA A 476 -7.69 -15.53 -4.01
N THR A 477 -7.72 -15.37 -2.68
CA THR A 477 -8.44 -14.29 -1.99
C THR A 477 -7.65 -12.97 -1.98
N LEU A 478 -6.31 -13.01 -2.03
CA LEU A 478 -5.49 -11.79 -1.98
C LEU A 478 -5.80 -10.79 -3.12
N PRO A 479 -5.88 -11.21 -4.41
CA PRO A 479 -6.30 -10.32 -5.49
C PRO A 479 -7.74 -9.83 -5.35
N VAL A 480 -8.62 -10.64 -4.74
CA VAL A 480 -10.02 -10.26 -4.48
C VAL A 480 -10.08 -9.11 -3.48
N LEU A 481 -9.25 -9.10 -2.43
CA LEU A 481 -9.21 -8.00 -1.46
C LEU A 481 -8.88 -6.66 -2.13
N GLU A 482 -7.92 -6.63 -3.06
CA GLU A 482 -7.60 -5.43 -3.85
C GLU A 482 -8.75 -5.02 -4.77
N SER A 483 -9.41 -6.01 -5.39
CA SER A 483 -10.53 -5.76 -6.30
C SER A 483 -11.79 -5.28 -5.56
N MET A 484 -12.01 -5.72 -4.32
CA MET A 484 -13.14 -5.31 -3.48
C MET A 484 -13.18 -3.80 -3.25
N LEU A 485 -12.01 -3.15 -3.13
CA LEU A 485 -11.94 -1.70 -2.97
C LEU A 485 -12.60 -0.98 -4.16
N GLN A 486 -12.33 -1.47 -5.37
CA GLN A 486 -12.81 -0.89 -6.63
C GLN A 486 -14.30 -1.18 -6.83
N TYR A 487 -14.73 -2.43 -6.67
CA TYR A 487 -16.15 -2.81 -6.84
C TYR A 487 -17.06 -2.11 -5.84
N SER A 488 -16.52 -1.66 -4.70
CA SER A 488 -17.26 -0.93 -3.67
C SER A 488 -17.28 0.59 -3.91
N GLY A 489 -16.74 1.09 -5.03
CA GLY A 489 -16.76 2.50 -5.41
C GLY A 489 -15.69 3.37 -4.72
N TYR A 490 -14.64 2.76 -4.16
CA TYR A 490 -13.56 3.49 -3.49
C TYR A 490 -12.26 3.48 -4.31
N LEU A 491 -11.61 4.64 -4.40
CA LEU A 491 -10.31 4.81 -5.05
C LEU A 491 -9.21 5.13 -4.04
N ASP A 492 -8.00 4.60 -4.26
CA ASP A 492 -6.82 4.96 -3.46
C ASP A 492 -6.27 6.33 -3.90
N SER A 493 -6.23 7.27 -2.95
CA SER A 493 -5.73 8.62 -3.19
C SER A 493 -4.30 8.68 -3.71
N TRP A 494 -3.42 7.74 -3.31
CA TRP A 494 -2.05 7.67 -3.81
C TRP A 494 -2.02 7.34 -5.32
N LEU A 495 -2.84 6.38 -5.74
CA LEU A 495 -2.89 5.92 -7.14
C LEU A 495 -3.43 7.02 -8.07
N VAL A 496 -4.40 7.80 -7.58
CA VAL A 496 -4.94 8.98 -8.28
C VAL A 496 -3.91 10.10 -8.35
N ALA A 497 -3.25 10.42 -7.23
CA ALA A 497 -2.26 11.49 -7.19
C ALA A 497 -1.05 11.20 -8.10
N GLN A 498 -0.61 9.94 -8.20
CA GLN A 498 0.50 9.53 -9.05
C GLN A 498 0.25 9.78 -10.55
N THR A 499 -1.01 9.74 -11.00
CA THR A 499 -1.38 9.87 -12.42
C THR A 499 -1.76 11.29 -12.86
N GLY A 500 -2.11 12.17 -11.93
CA GLY A 500 -2.69 13.47 -12.27
C GLY A 500 -1.99 14.70 -11.71
N MET A 501 -1.06 14.57 -10.75
CA MET A 501 -0.58 15.72 -9.98
C MET A 501 0.86 16.11 -10.28
N LYS A 502 1.02 17.39 -10.62
CA LYS A 502 2.31 18.07 -10.79
C LYS A 502 3.07 18.06 -9.44
N ASP A 503 4.13 17.27 -9.39
CA ASP A 503 5.34 17.46 -8.56
C ASP A 503 5.23 17.48 -7.02
N MET A 504 4.69 16.41 -6.39
CA MET A 504 4.87 16.21 -4.94
C MET A 504 5.06 14.72 -4.59
N VAL A 505 6.24 14.15 -4.85
CA VAL A 505 6.65 12.85 -4.26
C VAL A 505 7.94 13.05 -3.48
N SER A 506 7.97 12.50 -2.26
CA SER A 506 8.96 12.76 -1.20
C SER A 506 10.44 12.75 -1.67
N PRO A 507 11.28 13.68 -1.17
CA PRO A 507 12.72 13.75 -1.48
C PRO A 507 13.54 12.50 -1.09
N ALA A 508 13.06 11.66 -0.17
CA ALA A 508 13.87 10.60 0.43
C ALA A 508 14.04 9.33 -0.43
N ARG A 509 13.14 9.05 -1.39
CA ARG A 509 13.19 7.80 -2.20
C ARG A 509 14.22 7.81 -3.33
N LEU A 510 15.01 8.88 -3.47
CA LEU A 510 15.90 9.08 -4.62
C LEU A 510 17.15 8.20 -4.61
N GLU A 511 17.52 7.65 -3.45
CA GLU A 511 18.63 6.70 -3.36
C GLU A 511 18.19 5.25 -3.62
N ARG A 512 16.87 4.98 -3.67
CA ARG A 512 16.37 3.65 -3.94
C ARG A 512 16.66 3.27 -5.38
N ASP A 513 17.28 2.11 -5.54
CA ASP A 513 17.46 1.51 -6.85
C ASP A 513 16.09 1.11 -7.43
N PHE A 514 15.62 1.91 -8.39
CA PHE A 514 14.35 1.69 -9.11
C PHE A 514 14.26 0.27 -9.69
N THR A 515 15.40 -0.37 -9.96
CA THR A 515 15.47 -1.73 -10.54
C THR A 515 15.11 -2.84 -9.55
N GLN A 516 15.17 -2.58 -8.23
CA GLN A 516 14.91 -3.56 -7.17
C GLN A 516 13.45 -3.61 -6.71
N LEU A 517 12.60 -2.68 -7.17
CA LEU A 517 11.17 -2.61 -6.84
C LEU A 517 10.39 -3.73 -7.53
N CYS A 518 9.76 -4.62 -6.79
CA CYS A 518 8.93 -5.67 -7.38
C CYS A 518 7.47 -5.23 -7.52
N ASP A 519 6.65 -6.07 -8.14
CA ASP A 519 5.24 -5.75 -8.35
C ASP A 519 4.52 -5.61 -7.01
N GLY A 520 3.66 -4.60 -6.90
CA GLY A 520 2.93 -4.21 -5.70
C GLY A 520 3.75 -3.57 -4.57
N GLU A 521 5.05 -3.29 -4.75
CA GLU A 521 5.86 -2.60 -3.72
C GLU A 521 5.80 -1.07 -3.81
N GLN A 522 5.05 -0.53 -4.77
CA GLN A 522 4.96 0.90 -5.01
C GLN A 522 4.09 1.59 -3.95
N GLY A 523 4.44 2.82 -3.61
CA GLY A 523 3.72 3.56 -2.57
C GLY A 523 3.79 2.90 -1.18
N ALA A 524 4.75 1.97 -0.96
CA ALA A 524 4.90 1.26 0.30
C ALA A 524 5.00 2.21 1.49
N THR A 525 4.16 2.01 2.48
CA THR A 525 4.17 2.77 3.75
C THR A 525 4.93 2.00 4.82
N PHE A 526 5.08 0.70 4.65
CA PHE A 526 5.97 -0.16 5.42
C PHE A 526 7.13 -0.60 4.52
N ASP A 527 8.37 -0.22 4.86
CA ASP A 527 9.54 -0.50 4.02
C ASP A 527 10.71 -1.07 4.85
N PRO A 528 10.85 -2.40 4.96
CA PRO A 528 11.93 -3.03 5.72
C PRO A 528 13.30 -2.92 5.04
N LEU A 529 13.40 -2.42 3.81
CA LEU A 529 14.68 -2.20 3.13
C LEU A 529 15.29 -0.85 3.51
N GLU A 530 14.47 0.14 3.89
CA GLU A 530 14.90 1.50 4.23
C GLU A 530 14.64 1.87 5.71
N ASN A 531 13.74 1.16 6.39
CA ASN A 531 13.36 1.41 7.78
C ASN A 531 13.78 0.26 8.69
N SER A 532 14.69 0.53 9.62
CA SER A 532 15.21 -0.47 10.54
C SER A 532 14.15 -1.00 11.53
N LEU A 533 13.14 -0.21 11.88
CA LEU A 533 12.02 -0.66 12.71
C LEU A 533 11.13 -1.63 11.93
N ALA A 534 10.84 -1.34 10.66
CA ALA A 534 10.11 -2.26 9.78
C ALA A 534 10.87 -3.58 9.54
N ALA A 535 12.20 -3.48 9.39
CA ALA A 535 13.07 -4.65 9.28
C ALA A 535 13.00 -5.51 10.55
N ALA A 536 13.01 -4.90 11.74
CA ALA A 536 12.86 -5.60 13.01
C ALA A 536 11.48 -6.26 13.16
N SER A 537 10.40 -5.56 12.80
CA SER A 537 9.03 -6.10 12.75
C SER A 537 8.90 -7.28 11.77
N SER A 538 9.79 -7.38 10.78
CA SER A 538 9.83 -8.44 9.77
C SER A 538 10.93 -9.46 9.99
N ALA A 539 11.59 -9.50 11.16
CA ALA A 539 12.78 -10.31 11.39
C ALA A 539 12.57 -11.83 11.19
N SER A 540 11.33 -12.32 11.33
CA SER A 540 10.97 -13.72 11.05
C SER A 540 10.81 -14.03 9.55
N THR A 541 10.79 -13.02 8.70
CA THR A 541 10.62 -13.14 7.25
C THR A 541 11.99 -13.24 6.60
N ALA A 542 12.23 -14.31 5.83
CA ALA A 542 13.54 -14.56 5.23
C ALA A 542 13.95 -13.49 4.19
N ASN A 543 12.98 -12.88 3.52
CA ASN A 543 13.18 -11.83 2.53
C ASN A 543 12.12 -10.74 2.74
N PRO A 544 12.33 -9.81 3.69
CA PRO A 544 11.32 -8.82 4.01
C PRO A 544 11.19 -7.82 2.84
N ARG A 545 9.96 -7.63 2.34
CA ARG A 545 9.67 -6.78 1.19
C ARG A 545 8.78 -5.60 1.56
N PRO A 546 8.83 -4.48 0.81
CA PRO A 546 7.99 -3.31 1.09
C PRO A 546 6.51 -3.54 0.79
N HIS A 547 5.63 -2.93 1.59
CA HIS A 547 4.19 -3.12 1.51
C HIS A 547 3.41 -1.81 1.65
N ARG A 548 2.30 -1.71 0.90
CA ARG A 548 1.38 -0.58 1.00
C ARG A 548 0.22 -0.91 1.96
N TYR A 549 0.52 -0.83 3.25
CA TYR A 549 -0.41 -1.10 4.33
C TYR A 549 -1.36 0.09 4.59
N ASP A 550 -0.82 1.30 4.70
CA ASP A 550 -1.63 2.48 4.98
C ASP A 550 -2.21 3.06 3.70
N ARG A 551 -3.53 3.29 3.73
CA ARG A 551 -4.28 3.85 2.59
C ARG A 551 -5.26 4.92 3.06
N ILE A 552 -5.50 5.88 2.17
CA ILE A 552 -6.63 6.81 2.27
C ILE A 552 -7.46 6.59 1.01
N LEU A 553 -8.61 5.95 1.19
CA LEU A 553 -9.59 5.66 0.16
C LEU A 553 -10.70 6.70 0.21
N PHE A 554 -11.26 7.08 -0.94
CA PHE A 554 -12.36 8.05 -1.02
C PHE A 554 -13.42 7.58 -2.03
N GLY A 555 -14.67 7.98 -1.82
CA GLY A 555 -15.75 7.77 -2.79
C GLY A 555 -15.64 8.75 -3.96
N GLU A 556 -15.58 8.24 -5.19
CA GLU A 556 -15.29 9.04 -6.39
C GLU A 556 -16.37 10.07 -6.73
N ASP A 557 -17.62 9.83 -6.33
CA ASP A 557 -18.76 10.66 -6.71
C ASP A 557 -18.72 12.07 -6.08
N ASP A 558 -18.22 12.17 -4.85
CA ASP A 558 -18.32 13.40 -4.04
C ASP A 558 -16.97 14.09 -3.79
N LEU A 559 -15.87 13.36 -3.96
CA LEU A 559 -14.54 13.81 -3.52
C LEU A 559 -13.53 13.66 -4.66
N LYS A 560 -12.66 14.67 -4.77
CA LYS A 560 -11.56 14.67 -5.72
C LYS A 560 -10.23 14.90 -5.00
N VAL A 561 -9.26 14.03 -5.23
CA VAL A 561 -7.91 14.23 -4.71
C VAL A 561 -7.27 15.42 -5.41
N THR A 562 -6.64 16.31 -4.64
CA THR A 562 -5.88 17.47 -5.13
C THR A 562 -4.38 17.40 -4.78
N ALA A 563 -4.01 16.69 -3.72
CA ALA A 563 -2.62 16.42 -3.36
C ALA A 563 -2.49 15.13 -2.53
N PHE A 564 -1.33 14.48 -2.58
CA PHE A 564 -0.95 13.38 -1.70
C PHE A 564 0.52 13.51 -1.30
N ASN A 565 0.87 13.21 -0.05
CA ASN A 565 2.26 13.09 0.38
C ASN A 565 2.44 12.06 1.49
N MET A 566 3.68 11.65 1.69
CA MET A 566 4.10 10.82 2.83
C MET A 566 4.90 11.65 3.84
N PHE A 567 4.98 11.21 5.09
CA PHE A 567 5.74 11.86 6.16
C PHE A 567 6.26 10.83 7.18
N GLY A 568 7.00 11.29 8.21
CA GLY A 568 7.60 10.40 9.21
C GLY A 568 8.94 9.77 8.82
N PHE A 569 9.62 10.33 7.81
CA PHE A 569 10.95 9.93 7.38
C PHE A 569 12.00 10.13 8.50
N PRO A 570 13.12 9.38 8.48
CA PRO A 570 14.09 9.40 9.58
C PRO A 570 14.75 10.77 9.76
N ILE A 571 15.00 11.12 11.01
CA ILE A 571 15.69 12.35 11.39
C ILE A 571 17.17 12.03 11.62
N LYS A 572 18.06 12.83 11.03
CA LYS A 572 19.50 12.76 11.25
C LYS A 572 19.82 13.41 12.60
N ARG A 573 20.38 12.64 13.53
CA ARG A 573 20.96 13.15 14.77
C ARG A 573 22.47 12.99 14.69
N ILE A 574 23.19 14.07 14.96
CA ILE A 574 24.65 14.03 15.08
C ILE A 574 24.94 13.57 16.51
N ASP A 575 25.69 12.49 16.66
CA ASP A 575 26.25 12.11 17.94
C ASP A 575 27.34 13.13 18.29
N GLU A 576 27.12 13.91 19.34
CA GLU A 576 28.04 14.97 19.77
C GLU A 576 29.39 14.41 20.25
N ALA A 577 29.46 13.13 20.61
CA ALA A 577 30.68 12.49 21.10
C ALA A 577 31.51 11.84 19.98
N THR A 578 30.87 11.31 18.93
CA THR A 578 31.57 10.60 17.83
C THR A 578 31.54 11.33 16.50
N GLU A 579 30.82 12.45 16.39
CA GLU A 579 30.46 13.14 15.14
C GLU A 579 29.69 12.26 14.12
N ASP A 580 29.27 11.04 14.51
CA ASP A 580 28.54 10.13 13.63
C ASP A 580 27.09 10.57 13.45
N ILE A 581 26.58 10.46 12.23
CA ILE A 581 25.18 10.74 11.92
C ILE A 581 24.36 9.45 12.16
N LYS A 582 23.59 9.42 13.24
CA LYS A 582 22.63 8.33 13.52
C LYS A 582 21.24 8.72 13.02
N LEU A 583 20.60 7.82 12.26
CA LEU A 583 19.21 7.98 11.83
C LEU A 583 18.27 7.47 12.93
N GLN A 584 17.28 8.28 13.29
CA GLN A 584 16.20 7.89 14.20
C GLN A 584 14.88 7.79 13.42
N PHE A 585 14.19 6.65 13.57
CA PHE A 585 12.93 6.36 12.90
C PHE A 585 11.77 6.55 13.90
N PRO A 586 10.75 7.39 13.59
CA PRO A 586 9.63 7.60 14.51
C PRO A 586 8.71 6.37 14.63
N SER A 587 8.47 5.66 13.53
CA SER A 587 7.61 4.48 13.42
C SER A 587 8.20 3.50 12.38
N ASP A 588 7.75 2.24 12.38
CA ASP A 588 8.02 1.29 11.29
C ASP A 588 7.19 1.57 10.03
N HIS A 589 6.22 2.46 10.13
CA HIS A 589 5.45 2.97 8.99
C HIS A 589 5.84 4.41 8.64
N TRP A 590 5.56 4.78 7.40
CA TRP A 590 5.50 6.15 6.90
C TRP A 590 4.06 6.63 6.91
N GLY A 591 3.81 7.78 7.54
CA GLY A 591 2.50 8.40 7.54
C GLY A 591 2.12 8.92 6.16
N ILE A 592 0.82 8.99 5.89
CA ILE A 592 0.26 9.44 4.61
C ILE A 592 -0.76 10.55 4.81
N ARG A 593 -0.83 11.48 3.88
CA ARG A 593 -1.80 12.58 3.86
C ARG A 593 -2.37 12.77 2.47
N ALA A 594 -3.69 12.88 2.39
CA ALA A 594 -4.41 13.28 1.18
C ALA A 594 -5.09 14.64 1.40
N SER A 595 -5.06 15.50 0.37
CA SER A 595 -5.91 16.69 0.27
C SER A 595 -7.02 16.40 -0.74
N LEU A 596 -8.25 16.65 -0.34
CA LEU A 596 -9.47 16.34 -1.07
C LEU A 596 -10.27 17.64 -1.27
N GLU A 597 -10.96 17.73 -2.39
CA GLU A 597 -11.91 18.80 -2.74
C GLU A 597 -13.31 18.18 -2.82
N LEU A 598 -14.29 18.81 -2.18
CA LEU A 598 -15.70 18.39 -2.18
C LEU A 598 -16.39 18.91 -3.45
N GLY A 599 -17.13 18.05 -4.15
CA GLY A 599 -17.88 18.44 -5.34
C GLY A 599 -19.09 19.31 -4.98
N THR A 600 -19.20 20.50 -5.56
CA THR A 600 -20.42 21.34 -5.48
C THR A 600 -21.50 20.76 -6.40
N ASN A 601 -22.70 20.50 -5.86
CA ASN A 601 -23.83 19.99 -6.65
C ASN A 601 -24.28 21.03 -7.68
N GLY A 602 -24.07 20.76 -8.97
CA GLY A 602 -24.69 21.53 -10.04
C GLY A 602 -23.84 21.63 -11.31
N GLY A 603 -24.22 20.84 -12.33
CA GLY A 603 -24.26 21.34 -13.70
C GLY A 603 -22.98 21.98 -14.24
N GLY A 604 -21.86 21.31 -14.07
CA GLY A 604 -20.64 21.69 -14.75
C GLY A 604 -19.71 20.50 -14.75
N ARG A 605 -19.58 19.82 -15.89
CA ARG A 605 -18.25 19.34 -16.28
C ARG A 605 -17.36 20.58 -16.32
N GLY A 606 -16.89 21.03 -15.16
CA GLY A 606 -15.86 22.04 -15.06
C GLY A 606 -14.76 21.55 -15.97
N ASN A 607 -14.41 22.38 -16.95
CA ASN A 607 -13.42 22.10 -17.97
C ASN A 607 -12.09 21.72 -17.29
N ILE A 608 -11.96 20.45 -16.88
CA ILE A 608 -10.67 19.80 -16.79
C ILE A 608 -10.19 19.78 -18.23
N PRO A 609 -9.07 20.44 -18.55
CA PRO A 609 -8.61 20.59 -19.93
C PRO A 609 -8.50 19.19 -20.54
N VAL A 610 -9.40 18.90 -21.48
CA VAL A 610 -9.47 17.73 -22.36
C VAL A 610 -8.60 16.57 -21.86
N LYS A 611 -9.06 15.83 -20.84
CA LYS A 611 -8.48 14.52 -20.51
C LYS A 611 -8.58 13.69 -21.79
N SER A 612 -7.43 13.30 -22.35
CA SER A 612 -7.32 12.25 -23.35
C SER A 612 -8.33 11.14 -23.07
N THR A 613 -9.14 10.79 -24.07
CA THR A 613 -10.13 9.70 -23.96
C THR A 613 -9.46 8.48 -23.33
N PRO A 614 -9.97 7.96 -22.19
CA PRO A 614 -9.47 6.75 -21.58
C PRO A 614 -9.38 5.63 -22.63
N ILE A 615 -8.33 4.82 -22.57
CA ILE A 615 -8.21 3.66 -23.44
C ILE A 615 -8.96 2.51 -22.78
N ASP A 616 -9.88 1.90 -23.52
CA ASP A 616 -10.57 0.67 -23.10
C ASP A 616 -9.55 -0.48 -23.04
N ILE A 617 -9.67 -1.31 -21.99
CA ILE A 617 -8.78 -2.46 -21.81
C ILE A 617 -9.22 -3.58 -22.74
N GLU A 618 -8.29 -4.09 -23.54
CA GLU A 618 -8.46 -5.32 -24.29
C GLU A 618 -8.08 -6.51 -23.42
N LYS A 619 -9.01 -7.45 -23.25
CA LYS A 619 -8.77 -8.66 -22.47
C LYS A 619 -7.95 -9.67 -23.26
N ALA A 620 -6.90 -10.19 -22.64
CA ALA A 620 -6.17 -11.32 -23.20
C ALA A 620 -7.00 -12.60 -23.06
N HIS A 621 -6.83 -13.52 -24.00
CA HIS A 621 -7.45 -14.83 -23.88
C HIS A 621 -6.85 -15.58 -22.65
N PRO A 622 -7.65 -16.28 -21.83
CA PRO A 622 -7.15 -16.98 -20.64
C PRO A 622 -6.01 -17.97 -20.93
N ASN A 623 -6.01 -18.58 -22.12
CA ASN A 623 -4.93 -19.48 -22.55
C ASN A 623 -3.58 -18.78 -22.81
N PHE A 624 -3.58 -17.48 -23.11
CA PHE A 624 -2.34 -16.72 -23.29
C PHE A 624 -1.69 -16.40 -21.94
N ASP A 625 -2.50 -16.05 -20.92
CA ASP A 625 -2.05 -15.70 -19.57
C ASP A 625 -1.66 -16.94 -18.73
N ASP A 626 -0.90 -17.85 -19.35
CA ASP A 626 -0.38 -19.08 -18.74
C ASP A 626 0.89 -18.76 -17.89
N PRO A 627 0.86 -18.96 -16.55
CA PRO A 627 2.00 -18.70 -15.69
C PRO A 627 3.23 -19.55 -16.02
N VAL A 628 3.05 -20.77 -16.55
CA VAL A 628 4.17 -21.67 -16.87
C VAL A 628 4.96 -21.12 -18.06
N SER A 629 4.28 -20.74 -19.13
CA SER A 629 4.88 -20.11 -20.30
C SER A 629 5.56 -18.78 -19.97
N LEU A 630 4.95 -17.96 -19.08
CA LEU A 630 5.57 -16.72 -18.62
C LEU A 630 6.88 -17.00 -17.86
N LYS A 631 6.90 -18.02 -16.99
CA LYS A 631 8.09 -18.41 -16.24
C LYS A 631 9.26 -18.81 -17.16
N ILE A 632 8.98 -19.56 -18.23
CA ILE A 632 9.99 -19.91 -19.25
C ILE A 632 10.61 -18.64 -19.86
N CYS A 633 9.79 -17.64 -20.16
CA CYS A 633 10.27 -16.36 -20.68
C CYS A 633 11.11 -15.58 -19.66
N GLN A 634 10.81 -15.71 -18.37
CA GLN A 634 11.55 -15.08 -17.28
C GLN A 634 12.89 -15.77 -16.98
N GLU A 635 13.03 -17.06 -17.32
CA GLU A 635 14.28 -17.82 -17.19
C GLU A 635 15.22 -17.63 -18.39
N ASP A 636 14.72 -17.14 -19.53
CA ASP A 636 15.54 -16.85 -20.71
C ASP A 636 16.40 -15.59 -20.54
N GLN A 637 17.72 -15.80 -20.54
CA GLN A 637 18.73 -14.75 -20.32
C GLN A 637 18.74 -13.65 -21.39
N SER A 638 18.18 -13.90 -22.58
CA SER A 638 18.06 -12.88 -23.63
C SER A 638 16.97 -11.84 -23.31
N ILE A 639 16.02 -12.19 -22.43
CA ILE A 639 14.89 -11.37 -21.99
C ILE A 639 15.13 -10.83 -20.59
N VAL A 640 15.44 -11.69 -19.62
CA VAL A 640 15.67 -11.33 -18.22
C VAL A 640 17.12 -11.61 -17.83
N PRO A 641 17.89 -10.60 -17.40
CA PRO A 641 19.26 -10.82 -16.98
C PRO A 641 19.40 -11.74 -15.76
N SER A 642 20.52 -12.45 -15.67
CA SER A 642 20.81 -13.28 -14.50
C SER A 642 21.13 -12.40 -13.27
N PRO A 643 20.85 -12.88 -12.04
CA PRO A 643 21.24 -12.17 -10.82
C PRO A 643 22.75 -11.91 -10.74
N GLU A 644 23.56 -12.84 -11.22
CA GLU A 644 25.03 -12.72 -11.29
C GLU A 644 25.46 -11.59 -12.23
N SER A 645 24.85 -11.49 -13.43
CA SER A 645 25.12 -10.40 -14.37
C SER A 645 24.70 -9.05 -13.82
N ALA A 646 23.57 -8.99 -13.11
CA ALA A 646 23.11 -7.77 -12.45
C ALA A 646 24.12 -7.29 -11.39
N GLU A 647 24.64 -8.19 -10.56
CA GLU A 647 25.67 -7.85 -9.56
C GLU A 647 27.00 -7.46 -10.22
N ALA A 648 27.44 -8.19 -11.26
CA ALA A 648 28.65 -7.85 -12.01
C ALA A 648 28.58 -6.45 -12.65
N ARG A 649 27.43 -6.10 -13.25
CA ARG A 649 27.17 -4.77 -13.83
C ARG A 649 27.15 -3.68 -12.77
N LYS A 650 26.54 -3.95 -11.61
CA LYS A 650 26.53 -3.04 -10.46
C LYS A 650 27.96 -2.80 -9.96
N ALA A 651 28.75 -3.85 -9.78
CA ALA A 651 30.15 -3.76 -9.39
C ALA A 651 30.99 -2.96 -10.41
N ALA A 652 30.83 -3.23 -11.71
CA ALA A 652 31.51 -2.49 -12.77
C ALA A 652 31.12 -1.00 -12.80
N PHE A 653 29.84 -0.67 -12.59
CA PHE A 653 29.38 0.72 -12.49
C PHE A 653 29.95 1.43 -11.27
N LEU A 654 29.97 0.76 -10.10
CA LEU A 654 30.55 1.32 -8.87
C LEU A 654 32.06 1.55 -9.03
N LEU A 655 32.77 0.64 -9.69
CA LEU A 655 34.19 0.81 -10.01
C LEU A 655 34.41 2.03 -10.93
N LEU A 656 33.63 2.17 -12.01
CA LEU A 656 33.71 3.33 -12.89
C LEU A 656 33.42 4.64 -12.13
N LYS A 657 32.36 4.63 -11.31
CA LYS A 657 31.98 5.77 -10.47
C LYS A 657 33.12 6.17 -9.52
N HIS A 658 33.74 5.19 -8.85
CA HIS A 658 34.89 5.40 -7.97
C HIS A 658 36.08 6.00 -8.75
N ILE A 659 36.45 5.46 -9.92
CA ILE A 659 37.54 6.01 -10.76
C ILE A 659 37.27 7.47 -11.16
N ILE A 660 36.02 7.81 -11.47
CA ILE A 660 35.62 9.17 -11.85
C ILE A 660 35.65 10.13 -10.66
N GLN A 661 35.29 9.67 -9.46
CA GLN A 661 35.19 10.50 -8.26
C GLN A 661 36.54 10.64 -7.52
N ASP A 662 37.36 9.58 -7.47
CA ASP A 662 38.51 9.47 -6.55
C ASP A 662 39.89 9.73 -7.15
N GLY A 663 40.01 10.32 -8.34
CA GLY A 663 41.33 10.80 -8.81
C GLY A 663 41.81 12.10 -8.14
N SER A 664 41.63 12.21 -6.82
CA SER A 664 42.13 13.27 -5.94
C SER A 664 43.17 12.78 -4.91
N LEU A 665 43.72 11.59 -5.08
CA LEU A 665 44.88 11.15 -4.30
C LEU A 665 46.17 11.76 -4.87
N SER A 666 46.61 12.87 -4.29
CA SER A 666 48.04 13.06 -4.06
C SER A 666 48.42 12.12 -2.92
N GLU A 667 49.53 11.40 -3.06
CA GLU A 667 50.08 10.54 -2.00
C GLU A 667 50.18 11.30 -0.67
N PRO A 668 50.06 10.61 0.49
CA PRO A 668 50.11 11.25 1.79
C PRO A 668 51.55 11.69 2.08
N SER A 669 51.90 12.91 1.66
CA SER A 669 53.03 13.65 2.22
C SER A 669 52.50 14.77 3.11
N ASN A 670 52.65 14.55 4.42
CA ASN A 670 52.68 15.52 5.51
C ASN A 670 51.63 16.64 5.53
N GLY A 671 50.55 16.40 6.29
CA GLY A 671 50.21 17.29 7.41
C GLY A 671 49.68 18.70 7.13
N GLU A 672 49.02 18.94 6.00
CA GLU A 672 48.20 20.15 5.81
C GLU A 672 46.79 19.79 5.32
N GLU A 673 45.81 20.52 5.86
CA GLU A 673 44.36 20.44 5.69
C GLU A 673 43.83 19.56 4.54
N ILE A 674 42.97 18.59 4.88
CA ILE A 674 42.16 17.81 3.92
C ILE A 674 41.18 18.76 3.24
N GLY A 675 41.65 19.48 2.22
CA GLY A 675 40.81 20.20 1.30
C GLY A 675 39.91 19.21 0.58
N ARG A 676 38.59 19.26 0.86
CA ARG A 676 37.55 18.63 0.04
C ARG A 676 37.95 18.72 -1.44
N SER A 677 37.96 17.59 -2.16
CA SER A 677 38.24 17.55 -3.60
C SER A 677 37.56 18.72 -4.33
N LYS A 678 38.34 19.53 -5.05
CA LYS A 678 37.92 20.80 -5.67
C LYS A 678 36.80 20.66 -6.72
N PHE A 679 36.40 19.44 -7.12
CA PHE A 679 35.43 19.21 -8.18
C PHE A 679 34.41 18.11 -7.81
N SER A 680 33.17 18.50 -7.52
CA SER A 680 32.06 17.55 -7.37
C SER A 680 31.59 17.09 -8.75
N ILE A 681 31.78 15.79 -9.05
CA ILE A 681 31.25 15.13 -10.26
C ILE A 681 30.21 14.10 -9.83
N VAL A 682 28.99 14.31 -10.32
CA VAL A 682 27.91 13.34 -10.22
C VAL A 682 28.08 12.29 -11.30
N VAL A 683 27.90 11.01 -10.95
CA VAL A 683 27.91 9.88 -11.89
C VAL A 683 26.61 9.10 -11.70
N THR A 684 25.86 8.92 -12.78
CA THR A 684 24.57 8.21 -12.77
C THR A 684 24.37 7.40 -14.05
N THR A 685 23.51 6.38 -14.00
CA THR A 685 23.09 5.63 -15.19
C THR A 685 21.86 6.26 -15.83
N VAL A 686 21.80 6.21 -17.16
CA VAL A 686 20.62 6.62 -17.94
C VAL A 686 20.14 5.47 -18.83
N GLY A 687 19.07 5.70 -19.57
CA GLY A 687 18.61 4.77 -20.59
C GLY A 687 18.10 3.44 -20.03
N SER A 688 18.50 2.33 -20.65
CA SER A 688 17.97 1.01 -20.31
C SER A 688 18.38 0.54 -18.91
N SER A 689 19.61 0.86 -18.49
CA SER A 689 20.11 0.57 -17.15
C SER A 689 19.36 1.37 -16.09
N GLY A 690 19.19 2.67 -16.29
CA GLY A 690 18.50 3.53 -15.31
C GLY A 690 17.01 3.22 -15.16
N LEU A 691 16.35 2.72 -16.21
CA LEU A 691 14.95 2.25 -16.13
C LEU A 691 14.81 0.77 -15.72
N GLY A 692 15.93 0.03 -15.57
CA GLY A 692 15.93 -1.40 -15.25
C GLY A 692 15.46 -2.32 -16.37
N VAL A 693 15.31 -1.82 -17.61
CA VAL A 693 14.82 -2.58 -18.77
C VAL A 693 15.95 -3.18 -19.63
N TRP A 694 17.16 -3.20 -19.09
CA TRP A 694 18.33 -3.77 -19.74
C TRP A 694 18.23 -5.31 -19.85
N THR A 695 18.99 -5.85 -20.81
CA THR A 695 19.16 -7.29 -21.11
C THR A 695 20.66 -7.60 -21.17
N GLU A 696 21.08 -8.86 -21.20
CA GLU A 696 22.52 -9.23 -21.23
C GLU A 696 23.32 -8.57 -22.36
N SER A 697 22.68 -8.32 -23.50
CA SER A 697 23.26 -7.61 -24.65
C SER A 697 23.27 -6.08 -24.56
N SER A 698 22.81 -5.48 -23.46
CA SER A 698 22.69 -4.02 -23.32
C SER A 698 23.96 -3.41 -22.75
N ASP A 699 24.38 -2.27 -23.29
CA ASP A 699 25.46 -1.46 -22.74
C ASP A 699 24.94 -0.61 -21.56
N ILE A 700 25.84 -0.08 -20.73
CA ILE A 700 25.50 0.84 -19.63
C ILE A 700 25.74 2.28 -20.08
N ASP A 701 24.65 3.02 -20.29
CA ASP A 701 24.73 4.47 -20.55
C ASP A 701 25.03 5.23 -19.26
N CYS A 702 26.18 5.89 -19.18
CA CYS A 702 26.62 6.65 -18.03
C CYS A 702 26.62 8.16 -18.31
N LEU A 703 25.97 8.94 -17.44
CA LEU A 703 26.01 10.39 -17.47
C LEU A 703 26.83 10.92 -16.29
N CYS A 704 27.84 11.72 -16.61
CA CYS A 704 28.57 12.53 -15.65
C CYS A 704 28.13 13.99 -15.71
N VAL A 705 27.92 14.62 -14.56
CA VAL A 705 27.55 16.03 -14.44
C VAL A 705 28.53 16.72 -13.51
N GLY A 706 29.12 17.84 -13.94
CA GLY A 706 30.10 18.55 -13.11
C GLY A 706 30.34 19.99 -13.54
N SER A 707 31.35 20.62 -12.93
CA SER A 707 31.66 22.04 -13.09
C SER A 707 32.76 22.37 -14.10
N ILE A 708 33.46 21.37 -14.65
CA ILE A 708 34.60 21.56 -15.57
C ILE A 708 34.16 21.52 -17.04
N SER A 709 35.03 21.93 -17.95
CA SER A 709 34.74 21.82 -19.39
C SER A 709 34.80 20.37 -19.86
N ALA A 710 34.04 20.03 -20.92
CA ALA A 710 34.01 18.67 -21.44
C ALA A 710 35.38 18.18 -21.92
N ASN A 711 36.20 19.06 -22.50
CA ASN A 711 37.56 18.71 -22.93
C ASN A 711 38.43 18.32 -21.74
N VAL A 712 38.43 19.13 -20.69
CA VAL A 712 39.21 18.85 -19.46
C VAL A 712 38.72 17.56 -18.81
N PHE A 713 37.40 17.35 -18.74
CA PHE A 713 36.83 16.11 -18.22
C PHE A 713 37.34 14.88 -18.97
N PHE A 714 37.22 14.85 -20.30
CA PHE A 714 37.61 13.66 -21.06
C PHE A 714 39.11 13.39 -21.04
N GLU A 715 39.97 14.41 -21.06
CA GLU A 715 41.42 14.19 -20.92
C GLU A 715 41.76 13.60 -19.53
N LEU A 716 41.18 14.17 -18.48
CA LEU A 716 41.38 13.71 -17.10
C LEU A 716 40.85 12.29 -16.87
N ILE A 717 39.66 11.96 -17.40
CA ILE A 717 39.10 10.61 -17.27
C ILE A 717 39.87 9.59 -18.11
N ILE A 718 40.30 9.93 -19.32
CA ILE A 718 41.15 9.03 -20.12
C ILE A 718 42.45 8.72 -19.39
N GLN A 719 43.08 9.72 -18.74
CA GLN A 719 44.28 9.51 -17.93
C GLN A 719 44.00 8.57 -16.74
N ARG A 720 42.91 8.81 -16.00
CA ARG A 720 42.54 7.98 -14.84
C ARG A 720 42.21 6.53 -15.22
N LEU A 721 41.46 6.34 -16.32
CA LEU A 721 41.12 5.00 -16.82
C LEU A 721 42.35 4.22 -17.28
N ARG A 722 43.32 4.90 -17.93
CA ARG A 722 44.60 4.26 -18.33
C ARG A 722 45.45 3.82 -17.15
N ASN A 723 45.34 4.51 -16.00
CA ASN A 723 46.05 4.14 -14.78
C ASN A 723 45.38 3.00 -14.00
N ARG A 724 44.26 2.46 -14.50
CA ARG A 724 43.46 1.41 -13.85
C ARG A 724 43.19 0.20 -14.76
N ILE A 725 44.08 -0.03 -15.73
CA ILE A 725 44.00 -1.19 -16.64
C ILE A 725 44.10 -2.51 -15.87
N ASP A 726 44.82 -2.51 -14.75
CA ASP A 726 44.93 -3.62 -13.78
C ASP A 726 43.56 -4.06 -13.22
N LEU A 727 42.57 -3.17 -13.19
CA LEU A 727 41.21 -3.45 -12.72
C LEU A 727 40.24 -3.86 -13.86
N GLY A 728 40.78 -4.31 -15.00
CA GLY A 728 39.99 -4.80 -16.13
C GLY A 728 39.33 -3.70 -16.99
N VAL A 729 39.84 -2.46 -16.92
CA VAL A 729 39.34 -1.31 -17.68
C VAL A 729 39.99 -1.25 -19.07
N LYS A 730 39.17 -1.13 -20.11
CA LYS A 730 39.61 -1.01 -21.52
C LYS A 730 38.87 0.12 -22.23
N ILE A 731 39.60 1.10 -22.76
CA ILE A 731 39.02 2.16 -23.60
C ILE A 731 38.85 1.62 -25.02
N ILE A 732 37.61 1.59 -25.53
CA ILE A 732 37.31 1.09 -26.88
C ILE A 732 37.59 2.21 -27.90
N ARG A 733 36.90 3.35 -27.77
CA ARG A 733 37.09 4.51 -28.65
C ARG A 733 36.50 5.79 -28.09
N ARG A 734 36.98 6.93 -28.59
CA ARG A 734 36.38 8.26 -28.38
C ARG A 734 35.50 8.60 -29.59
N VAL A 735 34.22 8.84 -29.35
CA VAL A 735 33.25 9.16 -30.40
C VAL A 735 32.85 10.63 -30.31
N LYS A 736 32.69 11.28 -31.46
CA LYS A 736 32.17 12.65 -31.57
C LYS A 736 30.84 12.65 -32.34
N PRO A 737 29.73 12.19 -31.74
CA PRO A 737 28.40 12.35 -32.32
C PRO A 737 28.04 13.82 -32.51
N ALA A 738 26.93 14.08 -33.22
CA ALA A 738 26.40 15.42 -33.48
C ALA A 738 26.17 16.28 -32.21
N PHE A 739 26.07 15.64 -31.02
CA PHE A 739 25.74 16.29 -29.75
C PHE A 739 26.89 16.29 -28.72
N GLY A 740 28.14 16.19 -29.18
CA GLY A 740 29.34 16.35 -28.35
C GLY A 740 30.20 15.10 -28.25
N THR A 741 31.15 15.05 -27.32
CA THR A 741 32.03 13.88 -27.12
C THR A 741 31.39 12.83 -26.19
N MET A 742 31.64 11.57 -26.51
CA MET A 742 31.34 10.36 -25.72
C MET A 742 32.57 9.45 -25.71
N LEU A 743 32.73 8.66 -24.65
CA LEU A 743 33.77 7.64 -24.52
C LEU A 743 33.12 6.26 -24.39
N GLU A 744 33.43 5.36 -25.33
CA GLU A 744 33.04 3.95 -25.25
C GLU A 744 34.16 3.17 -24.56
N LEU A 745 33.83 2.40 -23.54
CA LEU A 745 34.78 1.63 -22.74
C LEU A 745 34.17 0.30 -22.28
N GLU A 746 35.01 -0.60 -21.81
CA GLU A 746 34.65 -1.91 -21.30
C GLU A 746 35.31 -2.11 -19.93
N ILE A 747 34.58 -2.64 -18.96
CA ILE A 747 35.08 -2.97 -17.62
C ILE A 747 34.61 -4.37 -17.30
N ASN A 748 35.55 -5.31 -17.11
CA ASN A 748 35.26 -6.72 -16.83
C ASN A 748 34.25 -7.33 -17.83
N GLY A 749 34.40 -7.02 -19.12
CA GLY A 749 33.50 -7.49 -20.18
C GLY A 749 32.17 -6.72 -20.33
N ILE A 750 31.87 -5.77 -19.43
CA ILE A 750 30.67 -4.94 -19.51
C ILE A 750 30.97 -3.64 -20.26
N LYS A 751 30.20 -3.35 -21.30
CA LYS A 751 30.34 -2.15 -22.14
C LYS A 751 29.64 -0.93 -21.52
N PHE A 752 30.27 0.23 -21.65
CA PHE A 752 29.81 1.51 -21.13
C PHE A 752 29.91 2.61 -22.18
N ASP A 753 28.87 3.44 -22.24
CA ASP A 753 28.80 4.67 -23.01
C ASP A 753 28.86 5.87 -22.06
N LEU A 754 30.04 6.47 -21.89
CA LEU A 754 30.26 7.55 -20.96
C LEU A 754 30.08 8.93 -21.61
N GLN A 755 29.10 9.68 -21.10
CA GLN A 755 28.79 11.05 -21.50
C GLN A 755 29.09 12.05 -20.37
N TYR A 756 29.37 13.30 -20.75
CA TYR A 756 29.61 14.39 -19.79
C TYR A 756 28.82 15.65 -20.10
N CYS A 757 28.10 16.14 -19.09
CA CYS A 757 27.33 17.38 -19.08
C CYS A 757 28.01 18.43 -18.17
N PRO A 758 28.56 19.53 -18.74
CA PRO A 758 29.11 20.62 -17.94
C PRO A 758 27.97 21.50 -17.39
N ALA A 759 27.50 21.19 -16.18
CA ALA A 759 26.39 21.89 -15.51
C ALA A 759 26.64 21.98 -13.99
N ALA A 760 27.47 22.95 -13.58
CA ALA A 760 27.91 23.11 -12.19
C ALA A 760 26.75 23.28 -11.18
N ALA A 761 25.76 24.10 -11.52
CA ALA A 761 24.61 24.36 -10.64
C ALA A 761 23.75 23.10 -10.45
N VAL A 762 23.56 22.32 -11.53
CA VAL A 762 22.84 21.03 -11.50
C VAL A 762 23.56 20.04 -10.61
N ALA A 763 24.89 19.91 -10.77
CA ALA A 763 25.69 19.01 -9.94
C ALA A 763 25.61 19.35 -8.44
N LYS A 764 25.66 20.64 -8.08
CA LYS A 764 25.54 21.10 -6.68
C LYS A 764 24.20 20.77 -6.02
N ARG A 765 23.12 20.78 -6.80
CA ARG A 765 21.73 20.57 -6.33
C ARG A 765 21.16 19.24 -6.84
N TRP A 766 22.02 18.25 -7.09
CA TRP A 766 21.65 17.02 -7.76
C TRP A 766 20.45 16.29 -7.12
N LEU A 767 20.41 16.23 -5.79
CA LEU A 767 19.34 15.58 -5.04
C LEU A 767 17.97 16.26 -5.22
N GLU A 768 17.94 17.54 -5.60
CA GLU A 768 16.70 18.27 -5.86
C GLU A 768 16.22 18.08 -7.30
N VAL A 769 17.12 17.80 -8.24
CA VAL A 769 16.88 17.79 -9.69
C VAL A 769 15.64 16.98 -10.12
N PRO A 770 15.41 15.75 -9.62
CA PRO A 770 14.25 14.94 -10.03
C PRO A 770 12.89 15.55 -9.68
N ASN A 771 12.84 16.42 -8.68
CA ASN A 771 11.61 17.02 -8.14
C ASN A 771 11.39 18.47 -8.60
N LEU A 772 12.36 19.07 -9.29
CA LEU A 772 12.23 20.44 -9.76
C LEU A 772 11.27 20.51 -10.97
N PRO A 773 10.41 21.54 -11.03
CA PRO A 773 9.49 21.72 -12.14
C PRO A 773 10.25 21.97 -13.44
N GLN A 774 9.61 21.67 -14.58
CA GLN A 774 10.22 21.84 -15.90
C GLN A 774 10.75 23.27 -16.13
N SER A 775 10.02 24.27 -15.63
CA SER A 775 10.32 25.71 -15.73
C SER A 775 11.46 26.19 -14.82
N SER A 776 12.03 25.30 -14.00
CA SER A 776 13.10 25.66 -13.08
C SER A 776 14.28 26.32 -13.81
N PRO A 777 14.75 27.50 -13.36
CA PRO A 777 15.92 28.18 -13.94
C PRO A 777 17.18 27.32 -13.96
N LEU A 778 17.26 26.30 -13.10
CA LEU A 778 18.38 25.35 -13.04
C LEU A 778 18.60 24.62 -14.39
N PHE A 779 17.54 24.51 -15.20
CA PHE A 779 17.56 23.84 -16.48
C PHE A 779 17.77 24.77 -17.69
N ASN A 780 17.97 26.08 -17.46
CA ASN A 780 18.27 27.04 -18.52
C ASN A 780 19.74 26.95 -18.97
N LEU A 781 20.13 25.78 -19.47
CA LEU A 781 21.48 25.47 -19.97
C LEU A 781 21.57 25.76 -21.48
N SER A 782 22.77 25.95 -22.02
CA SER A 782 22.96 25.98 -23.48
C SER A 782 22.55 24.65 -24.15
N LEU A 783 22.35 24.64 -25.46
CA LEU A 783 21.75 23.50 -26.19
C LEU A 783 22.44 22.16 -25.89
N ILE A 784 23.77 22.10 -25.94
CA ILE A 784 24.52 20.84 -25.80
C ILE A 784 24.41 20.25 -24.37
N PRO A 785 24.73 20.98 -23.27
CA PRO A 785 24.50 20.46 -21.92
C PRO A 785 23.05 20.11 -21.65
N ARG A 786 22.10 20.89 -22.19
CA ARG A 786 20.66 20.61 -22.06
C ARG A 786 20.29 19.26 -22.67
N MET A 787 20.75 18.99 -23.90
CA MET A 787 20.54 17.71 -24.58
C MET A 787 21.20 16.53 -23.86
N LYS A 788 22.38 16.73 -23.26
CA LYS A 788 23.05 15.67 -22.48
C LYS A 788 22.38 15.39 -21.14
N LEU A 789 21.74 16.39 -20.54
CA LEU A 789 20.98 16.24 -19.29
C LEU A 789 19.58 15.66 -19.53
N GLN A 790 19.02 15.83 -20.72
CA GLN A 790 17.66 15.41 -21.07
C GLN A 790 17.37 13.93 -20.78
N PRO A 791 18.21 12.94 -21.17
CA PRO A 791 17.95 11.53 -20.86
C PRO A 791 17.73 11.26 -19.38
N TYR A 792 18.51 11.90 -18.50
CA TYR A 792 18.34 11.77 -17.05
C TYR A 792 17.03 12.40 -16.58
N ARG A 793 16.67 13.59 -17.08
CA ARG A 793 15.42 14.26 -16.70
C ARG A 793 14.19 13.49 -17.15
N ASP A 794 14.21 13.00 -18.39
CA ASP A 794 13.15 12.16 -18.94
C ASP A 794 13.02 10.87 -18.11
N GLN A 795 14.14 10.20 -17.81
CA GLN A 795 14.16 9.02 -16.96
C GLN A 795 13.61 9.29 -15.55
N ALA A 796 14.08 10.34 -14.86
CA ALA A 796 13.64 10.68 -13.51
C ALA A 796 12.13 10.97 -13.46
N TYR A 797 11.60 11.66 -14.47
CA TYR A 797 10.16 11.84 -14.62
C TYR A 797 9.42 10.52 -14.82
N LEU A 798 9.91 9.64 -15.71
CA LEU A 798 9.29 8.34 -15.97
C LEU A 798 9.29 7.45 -14.72
N GLN A 799 10.40 7.37 -13.99
CA GLN A 799 10.51 6.60 -12.75
C GLN A 799 9.49 7.05 -11.69
N ARG A 800 9.15 8.35 -11.65
CA ARG A 800 8.15 8.90 -10.74
C ARG A 800 6.69 8.65 -11.18
N THR A 801 6.44 8.64 -12.48
CA THR A 801 5.08 8.67 -13.05
C THR A 801 4.58 7.32 -13.58
N ILE A 802 5.47 6.34 -13.78
CA ILE A 802 5.07 4.97 -14.11
C ILE A 802 4.49 4.32 -12.84
N ARG A 803 3.19 3.99 -12.88
CA ARG A 803 2.45 3.42 -11.74
C ARG A 803 3.03 2.11 -11.23
N ASN A 804 3.33 1.21 -12.16
CA ASN A 804 3.86 -0.12 -11.88
C ASN A 804 5.19 -0.35 -12.63
N PRO A 805 6.33 0.03 -12.03
CA PRO A 805 7.65 -0.22 -12.59
C PRO A 805 7.95 -1.68 -12.93
N ALA A 806 7.47 -2.63 -12.12
CA ALA A 806 7.76 -4.04 -12.33
C ALA A 806 7.07 -4.57 -13.59
N THR A 807 5.75 -4.35 -13.71
CA THR A 807 5.00 -4.66 -14.93
C THR A 807 5.52 -3.89 -16.12
N PHE A 808 5.87 -2.60 -15.97
CA PHE A 808 6.50 -1.83 -17.05
C PHE A 808 7.80 -2.49 -17.54
N ARG A 809 8.68 -2.94 -16.63
CA ARG A 809 9.94 -3.58 -17.00
C ARG A 809 9.72 -4.95 -17.65
N LEU A 810 8.80 -5.75 -17.10
CA LEU A 810 8.41 -7.03 -17.67
C LEU A 810 7.91 -6.85 -19.11
N LEU A 811 6.90 -6.00 -19.30
CA LEU A 811 6.31 -5.76 -20.61
C LEU A 811 7.29 -5.10 -21.58
N HIS A 812 8.15 -4.21 -21.12
CA HIS A 812 9.21 -3.63 -21.96
C HIS A 812 10.15 -4.71 -22.50
N ARG A 813 10.62 -5.60 -21.63
CA ARG A 813 11.50 -6.73 -22.02
C ARG A 813 10.79 -7.69 -22.96
N ILE A 814 9.53 -8.00 -22.72
CA ILE A 814 8.70 -8.85 -23.60
C ILE A 814 8.51 -8.18 -24.96
N ILE A 815 8.11 -6.91 -25.03
CA ILE A 815 7.96 -6.17 -26.29
C ILE A 815 9.31 -6.07 -27.02
N LYS A 816 10.42 -5.87 -26.31
CA LYS A 816 11.77 -5.88 -26.88
C LYS A 816 12.14 -7.25 -27.45
N GLY A 817 11.87 -8.33 -26.71
CA GLY A 817 12.09 -9.71 -27.13
C GLY A 817 11.27 -10.06 -28.37
N TRP A 818 9.97 -9.77 -28.35
CA TRP A 818 9.06 -9.90 -29.49
C TRP A 818 9.58 -9.13 -30.71
N ALA A 819 9.94 -7.85 -30.55
CA ALA A 819 10.40 -7.04 -31.67
C ALA A 819 11.72 -7.57 -32.27
N LYS A 820 12.63 -8.08 -31.42
CA LYS A 820 13.85 -8.76 -31.87
C LYS A 820 13.51 -10.05 -32.63
N TYR A 821 12.69 -10.90 -32.04
CA TYR A 821 12.26 -12.16 -32.63
C TYR A 821 11.59 -11.94 -33.99
N ARG A 822 10.71 -10.95 -34.11
CA ARG A 822 10.01 -10.63 -35.36
C ARG A 822 10.85 -9.81 -36.35
N GLY A 823 12.10 -9.47 -36.03
CA GLY A 823 12.98 -8.71 -36.94
C GLY A 823 12.50 -7.29 -37.21
N ILE A 824 11.98 -6.62 -36.17
CA ILE A 824 11.51 -5.22 -36.17
C ILE A 824 12.10 -4.45 -34.97
N TYR A 825 13.30 -4.83 -34.53
CA TYR A 825 14.07 -4.12 -33.49
C TYR A 825 15.43 -3.68 -34.03
N SER A 826 15.55 -2.40 -34.36
CA SER A 826 16.79 -1.66 -34.60
C SER A 826 16.42 -0.28 -35.14
N SER A 827 16.62 0.77 -34.34
CA SER A 827 16.34 2.15 -34.78
C SER A 827 17.21 2.58 -35.97
N ARG A 828 18.39 1.96 -36.14
CA ARG A 828 19.29 2.16 -37.29
C ARG A 828 18.67 1.68 -38.61
N PHE A 829 17.80 0.69 -38.58
CA PHE A 829 17.06 0.18 -39.74
C PHE A 829 15.63 0.73 -39.82
N GLY A 830 15.31 1.75 -39.02
CA GLY A 830 14.00 2.41 -39.04
C GLY A 830 12.91 1.65 -38.31
N TYR A 831 13.28 0.65 -37.51
CA TYR A 831 12.34 -0.10 -36.69
C TYR A 831 12.31 0.40 -35.24
N LEU A 832 11.65 -0.36 -34.35
CA LEU A 832 11.57 -0.02 -32.94
C LEU A 832 12.96 -0.06 -32.27
N GLY A 833 13.13 0.78 -31.25
CA GLY A 833 14.30 0.80 -30.37
C GLY A 833 13.85 0.98 -28.93
N GLY A 834 14.78 0.82 -27.99
CA GLY A 834 14.46 0.86 -26.55
C GLY A 834 13.67 2.10 -26.12
N ILE A 835 14.07 3.29 -26.59
CA ILE A 835 13.39 4.56 -26.28
C ILE A 835 11.97 4.65 -26.89
N HIS A 836 11.75 4.06 -28.08
CA HIS A 836 10.41 4.01 -28.70
C HIS A 836 9.47 3.21 -27.81
N ILE A 837 9.87 2.00 -27.42
CA ILE A 837 9.10 1.11 -26.55
C ILE A 837 8.84 1.79 -25.19
N THR A 838 9.87 2.42 -24.59
CA THR A 838 9.74 3.14 -23.31
C THR A 838 8.63 4.19 -23.35
N LEU A 839 8.65 5.08 -24.35
CA LEU A 839 7.70 6.19 -24.44
C LEU A 839 6.30 5.71 -24.83
N MET A 840 6.19 4.72 -25.74
CA MET A 840 4.91 4.13 -26.13
C MET A 840 4.24 3.39 -24.98
N LEU A 841 4.99 2.54 -24.27
CA LEU A 841 4.48 1.77 -23.14
C LEU A 841 4.14 2.66 -21.94
N SER A 842 5.00 3.63 -21.62
CA SER A 842 4.74 4.58 -20.54
C SER A 842 3.48 5.40 -20.81
N ARG A 843 3.31 5.89 -22.05
CA ARG A 843 2.08 6.58 -22.47
C ARG A 843 0.84 5.70 -22.28
N LEU A 844 0.88 4.47 -22.78
CA LEU A 844 -0.26 3.54 -22.65
C LEU A 844 -0.61 3.34 -21.17
N MET A 845 0.38 2.99 -20.35
CA MET A 845 0.19 2.77 -18.92
C MET A 845 -0.28 4.01 -18.15
N LYS A 846 -0.25 5.22 -18.72
CA LYS A 846 -0.82 6.44 -18.13
C LYS A 846 -2.25 6.74 -18.60
N LEU A 847 -2.64 6.18 -19.75
CA LEU A 847 -3.99 6.31 -20.32
C LEU A 847 -4.96 5.22 -19.85
N LEU A 848 -4.43 4.09 -19.41
CA LEU A 848 -5.22 3.01 -18.82
C LEU A 848 -5.84 3.43 -17.47
N PRO A 849 -6.96 2.83 -17.05
CA PRO A 849 -7.56 3.10 -15.74
C PRO A 849 -6.60 2.73 -14.58
N PRO A 850 -6.85 3.19 -13.33
CA PRO A 850 -6.06 2.88 -12.13
C PRO A 850 -5.62 1.41 -12.01
N ASN A 851 -6.51 0.49 -12.37
CA ASN A 851 -6.28 -0.94 -12.29
C ASN A 851 -6.52 -1.58 -13.66
N PRO A 852 -5.47 -1.70 -14.50
CA PRO A 852 -5.60 -2.09 -15.90
C PRO A 852 -5.80 -3.60 -16.15
N GLY A 853 -5.91 -4.43 -15.12
CA GLY A 853 -5.95 -5.90 -15.26
C GLY A 853 -4.55 -6.54 -15.22
N SER A 854 -4.41 -7.72 -15.83
CA SER A 854 -3.15 -8.49 -15.80
C SER A 854 -2.09 -7.92 -16.75
N ALA A 855 -0.85 -8.41 -16.65
CA ALA A 855 0.20 -8.05 -17.60
C ALA A 855 -0.18 -8.45 -19.04
N ALA A 856 -0.89 -9.58 -19.22
CA ALA A 856 -1.39 -10.02 -20.51
C ALA A 856 -2.42 -9.03 -21.09
N ASP A 857 -3.37 -8.53 -20.28
CA ASP A 857 -4.35 -7.53 -20.69
C ASP A 857 -3.67 -6.24 -21.17
N ILE A 858 -2.68 -5.74 -20.42
CA ILE A 858 -1.94 -4.54 -20.79
C ILE A 858 -1.17 -4.76 -22.10
N LEU A 859 -0.58 -5.95 -22.30
CA LEU A 859 0.14 -6.30 -23.53
C LEU A 859 -0.80 -6.40 -24.74
N CYS A 860 -1.95 -7.05 -24.58
CA CYS A 860 -3.00 -7.12 -25.59
C CYS A 860 -3.44 -5.70 -25.99
N THR A 861 -3.74 -4.87 -24.99
CA THR A 861 -4.13 -3.47 -25.18
C THR A 861 -3.02 -2.65 -25.87
N PHE A 862 -1.75 -2.91 -25.56
CA PHE A 862 -0.61 -2.24 -26.22
C PHE A 862 -0.59 -2.51 -27.73
N PHE A 863 -0.73 -3.78 -28.11
CA PHE A 863 -0.70 -4.18 -29.52
C PHE A 863 -1.95 -3.72 -30.26
N ASN A 864 -3.14 -3.82 -29.66
CA ASN A 864 -4.38 -3.28 -30.23
C ASN A 864 -4.29 -1.77 -30.46
N HIS A 865 -3.91 -1.03 -29.42
CA HIS A 865 -3.87 0.43 -29.43
C HIS A 865 -2.90 0.95 -30.50
N TYR A 866 -1.66 0.45 -30.54
CA TYR A 866 -0.66 0.92 -31.50
C TYR A 866 -0.77 0.27 -32.90
N GLY A 867 -1.42 -0.88 -33.01
CA GLY A 867 -1.82 -1.49 -34.29
C GLY A 867 -2.93 -0.72 -34.98
N ASN A 868 -3.83 -0.08 -34.22
CA ASN A 868 -4.94 0.73 -34.74
C ASN A 868 -4.71 2.24 -34.62
N PHE A 869 -3.55 2.67 -34.12
CA PHE A 869 -3.18 4.09 -33.98
C PHE A 869 -3.06 4.77 -35.34
N ASN A 870 -3.61 5.98 -35.47
CA ASN A 870 -3.53 6.76 -36.69
C ASN A 870 -2.16 7.43 -36.82
N TRP A 871 -1.14 6.63 -37.17
CA TRP A 871 0.24 7.10 -37.31
C TRP A 871 0.41 8.25 -38.32
N GLU A 872 -0.51 8.44 -39.26
CA GLU A 872 -0.49 9.53 -40.25
C GLU A 872 -0.87 10.89 -39.67
N LYS A 873 -1.79 10.92 -38.70
CA LYS A 873 -2.32 12.17 -38.13
C LYS A 873 -1.85 12.42 -36.70
N ASP A 874 -1.71 11.36 -35.91
CA ASP A 874 -1.47 11.45 -34.48
C ASP A 874 0.01 11.28 -34.13
N ALA A 875 0.37 11.69 -32.91
CA ALA A 875 1.71 11.58 -32.36
C ALA A 875 1.67 10.97 -30.95
N VAL A 876 2.70 10.21 -30.63
CA VAL A 876 2.92 9.67 -29.29
C VAL A 876 3.63 10.74 -28.45
N TYR A 877 2.95 11.19 -27.40
CA TYR A 877 3.47 12.10 -26.39
C TYR A 877 2.89 11.71 -25.02
N ASP A 878 3.55 12.17 -23.96
CA ASP A 878 3.12 11.89 -22.61
C ASP A 878 1.89 12.74 -22.23
N PRO A 879 0.76 12.11 -21.87
CA PRO A 879 -0.52 12.80 -21.67
C PRO A 879 -0.58 13.59 -20.36
N ILE A 880 0.31 13.28 -19.41
CA ILE A 880 0.42 13.99 -18.12
C ILE A 880 1.37 15.18 -18.27
N PHE A 881 2.46 15.01 -19.03
CA PHE A 881 3.48 16.04 -19.20
C PHE A 881 3.05 17.14 -20.18
N HIS A 882 2.34 16.79 -21.25
CA HIS A 882 1.91 17.73 -22.28
C HIS A 882 0.37 17.79 -22.37
N GLU A 883 -0.20 18.96 -22.07
CA GLU A 883 -1.65 19.21 -22.17
C GLU A 883 -2.17 19.14 -23.63
N LYS A 884 -1.30 19.39 -24.61
CA LYS A 884 -1.59 19.31 -26.04
C LYS A 884 -0.41 18.67 -26.77
N PRO A 885 -0.64 17.99 -27.92
CA PRO A 885 0.46 17.46 -28.72
C PRO A 885 1.46 18.57 -29.04
N PRO A 886 2.78 18.33 -28.80
CA PRO A 886 3.81 19.28 -29.17
C PRO A 886 3.69 19.69 -30.64
N ARG A 887 3.81 21.00 -30.92
CA ARG A 887 3.84 21.49 -32.30
C ARG A 887 5.08 20.94 -32.99
N ASN A 888 4.89 20.22 -34.09
CA ASN A 888 5.97 19.74 -34.93
C ASN A 888 5.60 19.83 -36.41
N TYR A 889 6.60 20.12 -37.24
CA TYR A 889 6.50 19.94 -38.67
C TYR A 889 6.71 18.46 -38.96
N ARG A 890 5.71 17.77 -39.53
CA ARG A 890 5.80 16.35 -39.92
C ARG A 890 6.46 16.26 -41.29
N PRO A 891 7.72 15.79 -41.42
CA PRO A 891 8.31 15.58 -42.72
C PRO A 891 7.57 14.42 -43.41
N PRO A 892 7.30 14.49 -44.73
CA PRO A 892 6.56 13.44 -45.45
C PRO A 892 7.20 12.04 -45.40
N ARG A 893 8.46 11.94 -44.98
CA ARG A 893 9.24 10.70 -44.93
C ARG A 893 9.15 9.97 -43.58
N GLU A 894 8.70 10.64 -42.52
CA GLU A 894 8.63 10.08 -41.17
C GLU A 894 7.30 9.35 -40.97
N GLY A 895 7.36 8.02 -40.83
CA GLY A 895 6.20 7.16 -40.65
C GLY A 895 5.63 7.17 -39.23
N MET A 896 6.45 7.42 -38.21
CA MET A 896 6.04 7.47 -36.80
C MET A 896 6.52 8.76 -36.14
N ILE A 897 5.67 9.36 -35.30
CA ILE A 897 6.03 10.50 -34.45
C ILE A 897 5.94 10.10 -32.99
N ILE A 898 7.08 10.11 -32.30
CA ILE A 898 7.21 9.84 -30.87
C ILE A 898 8.06 10.93 -30.25
N PHE A 899 7.49 11.74 -29.36
CA PHE A 899 8.18 12.89 -28.77
C PHE A 899 8.87 12.55 -27.45
N THR A 900 10.07 13.11 -27.25
CA THR A 900 10.69 13.24 -25.93
C THR A 900 9.90 14.17 -25.02
N LEU A 901 10.17 14.13 -23.71
CA LEU A 901 9.44 14.92 -22.72
C LEU A 901 10.00 16.33 -22.61
N HIS A 902 11.23 16.46 -22.13
CA HIS A 902 11.81 17.78 -21.86
C HIS A 902 12.30 18.46 -23.14
N THR A 903 12.40 19.79 -23.10
CA THR A 903 12.96 20.58 -24.21
C THR A 903 14.48 20.37 -24.34
N PRO A 904 15.03 20.22 -25.56
CA PRO A 904 14.33 20.32 -26.85
C PRO A 904 13.46 19.10 -27.14
N ILE A 905 12.22 19.33 -27.59
CA ILE A 905 11.30 18.26 -27.99
C ILE A 905 11.74 17.74 -29.35
N ILE A 906 12.03 16.45 -29.45
CA ILE A 906 12.50 15.81 -30.68
C ILE A 906 11.65 14.57 -31.00
N ASN A 907 11.44 14.30 -32.30
CA ASN A 907 10.91 13.01 -32.73
C ASN A 907 12.02 11.95 -32.62
N VAL A 908 11.90 11.02 -31.66
CA VAL A 908 12.88 9.93 -31.51
C VAL A 908 12.78 8.89 -32.64
N ALA A 909 11.62 8.78 -33.29
CA ALA A 909 11.34 7.85 -34.38
C ALA A 909 11.63 8.42 -35.78
N ARG A 910 12.47 9.45 -35.89
CA ARG A 910 12.82 10.11 -37.17
C ARG A 910 13.38 9.17 -38.25
N SER A 911 13.97 8.04 -37.85
CA SER A 911 14.50 7.03 -38.77
C SER A 911 13.44 6.07 -39.29
N THR A 912 12.25 6.05 -38.69
CA THR A 912 11.18 5.15 -39.10
C THR A 912 10.48 5.69 -40.35
N SER A 913 10.73 5.04 -41.47
CA SER A 913 10.07 5.32 -42.75
C SER A 913 8.63 4.80 -42.77
N ILE A 914 7.83 5.24 -43.74
CA ILE A 914 6.45 4.76 -43.93
C ILE A 914 6.38 3.23 -44.13
N PRO A 915 7.22 2.58 -44.98
CA PRO A 915 7.23 1.12 -45.10
C PRO A 915 7.57 0.40 -43.79
N SER A 916 8.55 0.90 -43.03
CA SER A 916 8.93 0.32 -41.75
C SER A 916 7.80 0.45 -40.72
N MET A 917 7.12 1.61 -40.68
CA MET A 917 5.93 1.82 -39.85
C MET A 917 4.83 0.82 -40.18
N ARG A 918 4.48 0.65 -41.47
CA ARG A 918 3.45 -0.32 -41.89
C ARG A 918 3.80 -1.72 -41.41
N LYS A 919 5.08 -2.11 -41.54
CA LYS A 919 5.50 -3.44 -41.09
C LYS A 919 5.42 -3.62 -39.58
N ILE A 920 5.76 -2.59 -38.80
CA ILE A 920 5.58 -2.60 -37.34
C ILE A 920 4.09 -2.79 -37.00
N VAL A 921 3.21 -2.02 -37.65
CA VAL A 921 1.75 -2.09 -37.45
C VAL A 921 1.21 -3.48 -37.79
N ASP A 922 1.62 -4.07 -38.92
CA ASP A 922 1.21 -5.43 -39.33
C ASP A 922 1.58 -6.48 -38.26
N GLU A 923 2.80 -6.40 -37.71
CA GLU A 923 3.24 -7.33 -36.67
C GLU A 923 2.54 -7.06 -35.33
N MET A 924 2.20 -5.80 -35.00
CA MET A 924 1.40 -5.48 -33.80
C MET A 924 0.00 -6.09 -33.91
N LYS A 925 -0.69 -5.91 -35.05
CA LYS A 925 -2.01 -6.53 -35.29
C LYS A 925 -1.94 -8.05 -35.21
N ARG A 926 -0.88 -8.65 -35.78
CA ARG A 926 -0.66 -10.09 -35.65
C ARG A 926 -0.48 -10.52 -34.19
N ALA A 927 0.30 -9.78 -33.41
CA ALA A 927 0.54 -10.10 -32.00
C ALA A 927 -0.75 -9.97 -31.17
N GLU A 928 -1.53 -8.93 -31.40
CA GLU A 928 -2.84 -8.74 -30.77
C GLU A 928 -3.78 -9.93 -31.05
N ASN A 929 -4.02 -10.27 -32.32
CA ASN A 929 -4.85 -11.43 -32.68
C ASN A 929 -4.39 -12.74 -32.01
N LEU A 930 -3.07 -12.98 -31.93
CA LEU A 930 -2.53 -14.18 -31.27
C LEU A 930 -2.85 -14.22 -29.77
N ILE A 931 -2.88 -13.06 -29.11
CA ILE A 931 -3.16 -12.92 -27.69
C ILE A 931 -4.67 -12.97 -27.41
N SER A 932 -5.47 -12.25 -28.19
CA SER A 932 -6.92 -12.14 -28.02
C SER A 932 -7.66 -13.42 -28.42
N GLU A 933 -7.16 -14.17 -29.41
CA GLU A 933 -7.72 -15.46 -29.82
C GLU A 933 -7.14 -16.66 -29.05
N GLY A 934 -6.08 -16.45 -28.23
CA GLY A 934 -5.43 -17.52 -27.49
C GLY A 934 -4.67 -18.53 -28.36
N ASN A 935 -4.23 -18.08 -29.54
CA ASN A 935 -3.53 -18.87 -30.55
C ASN A 935 -2.00 -18.94 -30.33
N ALA A 936 -1.51 -18.27 -29.29
CA ALA A 936 -0.15 -18.38 -28.81
C ALA A 936 -0.09 -18.29 -27.27
N ASN A 937 1.04 -18.67 -26.70
CA ASN A 937 1.41 -18.33 -25.31
C ASN A 937 2.61 -17.34 -25.28
N TRP A 938 3.04 -16.92 -24.08
CA TRP A 938 4.16 -16.00 -23.89
C TRP A 938 5.44 -16.43 -24.62
N ALA A 939 5.84 -17.68 -24.46
CA ALA A 939 7.06 -18.23 -25.02
C ALA A 939 7.00 -18.36 -26.55
N GLU A 940 5.85 -18.71 -27.13
CA GLU A 940 5.64 -18.72 -28.58
C GLU A 940 5.67 -17.32 -29.19
N LEU A 941 5.14 -16.32 -28.50
CA LEU A 941 5.20 -14.91 -28.92
C LEU A 941 6.66 -14.40 -29.02
N LEU A 942 7.52 -14.90 -28.13
CA LEU A 942 8.94 -14.52 -28.04
C LEU A 942 9.89 -15.45 -28.79
N GLY A 943 9.41 -16.62 -29.22
CA GLY A 943 10.25 -17.65 -29.85
C GLY A 943 11.15 -18.42 -28.87
N VAL A 944 10.77 -18.50 -27.60
CA VAL A 944 11.53 -19.13 -26.50
C VAL A 944 11.07 -20.58 -26.32
N TYR A 945 11.47 -21.50 -27.22
CA TYR A 945 11.38 -22.95 -26.98
C TYR A 945 12.43 -23.69 -27.82
N PRO A 946 13.09 -24.74 -27.29
CA PRO A 946 13.71 -25.75 -28.14
C PRO A 946 12.59 -26.66 -28.67
N LYS A 947 12.23 -26.59 -29.95
CA LYS A 947 11.43 -27.66 -30.56
C LYS A 947 12.30 -28.92 -30.62
N PRO A 948 12.02 -30.00 -29.85
CA PRO A 948 12.79 -31.23 -29.97
C PRO A 948 12.52 -31.85 -31.35
N GLY A 949 13.57 -32.12 -32.13
CA GLY A 949 13.45 -32.81 -33.42
C GLY A 949 13.26 -31.93 -34.66
N LYS A 950 13.44 -30.60 -34.57
CA LYS A 950 13.71 -29.75 -35.75
C LYS A 950 15.07 -29.10 -35.57
N SER A 951 15.91 -29.14 -36.61
CA SER A 951 17.19 -28.40 -36.61
C SER A 951 16.94 -26.92 -36.29
N ALA A 952 17.95 -26.25 -35.75
CA ALA A 952 17.92 -24.87 -35.23
C ALA A 952 17.54 -23.75 -36.25
N LEU A 953 16.81 -24.06 -37.33
CA LEU A 953 16.37 -23.14 -38.39
C LEU A 953 14.86 -23.29 -38.70
N SER A 954 14.00 -22.97 -37.74
CA SER A 954 12.75 -22.28 -38.08
C SER A 954 12.67 -20.96 -37.32
N SER A 955 13.71 -20.16 -37.47
CA SER A 955 13.81 -18.79 -36.95
C SER A 955 12.85 -17.87 -37.71
N SER A 956 12.42 -16.76 -37.11
CA SER A 956 11.69 -15.72 -37.86
C SER A 956 12.47 -15.18 -39.06
N ALA A 957 13.80 -15.38 -39.10
CA ALA A 957 14.61 -15.12 -40.28
C ALA A 957 14.28 -16.10 -41.42
N ASP A 958 13.99 -17.37 -41.11
CA ASP A 958 13.51 -18.36 -42.09
C ASP A 958 12.10 -18.02 -42.59
N GLU A 959 11.21 -17.55 -41.71
CA GLU A 959 9.92 -16.99 -42.12
C GLU A 959 10.13 -15.80 -43.06
N PHE A 960 11.04 -14.88 -42.73
CA PHE A 960 11.41 -13.76 -43.61
C PHE A 960 11.91 -14.27 -44.97
N LEU A 961 12.84 -15.23 -45.01
CA LEU A 961 13.40 -15.80 -46.25
C LEU A 961 12.36 -16.53 -47.12
N LYS A 962 11.27 -17.01 -46.52
CA LYS A 962 10.15 -17.65 -47.23
C LYS A 962 9.04 -16.66 -47.61
N SER A 963 8.98 -15.49 -46.96
CA SER A 963 7.90 -14.51 -47.12
C SER A 963 8.03 -13.61 -48.35
N TYR A 964 9.21 -13.55 -48.97
CA TYR A 964 9.45 -12.73 -50.16
C TYR A 964 9.96 -13.57 -51.33
N ASN A 965 9.48 -13.23 -52.52
CA ASN A 965 9.85 -13.91 -53.76
C ASN A 965 11.13 -13.33 -54.38
N SER A 966 11.61 -12.18 -53.88
CA SER A 966 12.77 -11.47 -54.43
C SER A 966 13.48 -10.69 -53.32
N TYR A 967 14.80 -10.58 -53.43
CA TYR A 967 15.66 -9.94 -52.43
C TYR A 967 16.72 -9.04 -53.05
N ILE A 968 17.01 -7.92 -52.40
CA ILE A 968 18.24 -7.16 -52.61
C ILE A 968 19.28 -7.64 -51.60
N LYS A 969 20.43 -8.08 -52.09
CA LYS A 969 21.56 -8.54 -51.27
C LYS A 969 22.62 -7.45 -51.19
N ILE A 970 22.91 -6.99 -49.97
CA ILE A 970 23.98 -6.02 -49.68
C ILE A 970 25.14 -6.79 -49.06
N ASN A 971 26.17 -7.10 -49.84
CA ASN A 971 27.37 -7.77 -49.34
C ASN A 971 28.32 -6.77 -48.68
N VAL A 972 28.83 -7.14 -47.50
CA VAL A 972 29.86 -6.39 -46.79
C VAL A 972 31.03 -7.33 -46.51
N GLN A 973 32.21 -6.94 -46.98
CA GLN A 973 33.46 -7.67 -46.78
C GLN A 973 34.53 -6.66 -46.38
N TYR A 974 35.26 -6.96 -45.31
CA TYR A 974 36.36 -6.15 -44.83
C TYR A 974 37.49 -7.02 -44.32
N TRP A 975 38.68 -6.77 -44.87
CA TRP A 975 39.91 -7.53 -44.62
C TRP A 975 40.95 -6.56 -44.04
N SER A 976 41.19 -6.61 -42.73
CA SER A 976 42.24 -5.81 -42.08
C SER A 976 42.48 -6.22 -40.63
N LEU A 977 43.70 -5.96 -40.14
CA LEU A 977 44.08 -6.12 -38.73
C LEU A 977 43.35 -5.15 -37.76
N SER A 978 42.69 -4.10 -38.28
CA SER A 978 41.99 -3.12 -37.44
C SER A 978 40.50 -3.41 -37.31
N LEU A 979 40.12 -4.08 -36.21
CA LEU A 979 38.73 -4.34 -35.82
C LEU A 979 37.88 -3.06 -35.67
N ALA A 980 38.49 -1.97 -35.17
CA ALA A 980 37.80 -0.68 -35.00
C ALA A 980 37.39 -0.06 -36.34
N LYS A 981 38.22 -0.19 -37.37
CA LYS A 981 37.90 0.26 -38.74
C LYS A 981 36.83 -0.62 -39.40
N GLY A 982 36.87 -1.94 -39.18
CA GLY A 982 35.84 -2.86 -39.65
C GLY A 982 34.46 -2.56 -39.06
N SER A 983 34.38 -2.40 -37.74
CA SER A 983 33.15 -1.98 -37.04
C SER A 983 32.64 -0.62 -37.54
N SER A 984 33.55 0.33 -37.81
CA SER A 984 33.19 1.63 -38.38
C SER A 984 32.60 1.53 -39.79
N LEU A 985 33.14 0.65 -40.65
CA LEU A 985 32.58 0.40 -41.98
C LEU A 985 31.17 -0.21 -41.89
N VAL A 986 30.99 -1.24 -41.05
CA VAL A 986 29.68 -1.86 -40.86
C VAL A 986 28.67 -0.83 -40.36
N GLY A 987 29.01 -0.07 -39.32
CA GLY A 987 28.14 0.99 -38.81
C GLY A 987 27.80 2.06 -39.85
N TRP A 988 28.74 2.38 -40.74
CA TRP A 988 28.50 3.28 -41.88
C TRP A 988 27.50 2.68 -42.87
N VAL A 989 27.67 1.41 -43.31
CA VAL A 989 26.73 0.73 -44.22
C VAL A 989 25.34 0.66 -43.61
N GLU A 990 25.23 0.26 -42.35
CA GLU A 990 23.95 0.18 -41.63
C GLU A 990 23.20 1.52 -41.62
N SER A 991 23.92 2.63 -41.38
CA SER A 991 23.32 3.97 -41.35
C SER A 991 22.70 4.40 -42.68
N ARG A 992 23.14 3.82 -43.80
CA ARG A 992 22.70 4.16 -45.16
C ARG A 992 21.58 3.27 -45.68
N CYS A 993 21.36 2.10 -45.08
CA CYS A 993 20.28 1.19 -45.51
C CYS A 993 18.90 1.86 -45.46
N LEU A 994 18.71 2.84 -44.58
CA LEU A 994 17.51 3.68 -44.51
C LEU A 994 17.30 4.55 -45.75
N ASP A 995 18.36 5.16 -46.27
CA ASP A 995 18.30 5.98 -47.47
C ASP A 995 17.83 5.11 -48.66
N LEU A 996 18.36 3.89 -48.78
CA LEU A 996 17.93 2.92 -49.79
C LEU A 996 16.45 2.56 -49.66
N LEU A 997 15.95 2.27 -48.45
CA LEU A 997 14.53 1.94 -48.25
C LEU A 997 13.61 3.12 -48.61
N ASN A 998 14.03 4.35 -48.28
CA ASN A 998 13.28 5.56 -48.62
C ASN A 998 13.27 5.84 -50.11
N ASP A 999 14.39 5.65 -50.80
CA ASP A 999 14.48 5.79 -52.25
C ASP A 999 13.61 4.73 -52.95
N LEU A 1000 13.68 3.46 -52.50
CA LEU A 1000 12.82 2.39 -53.03
C LEU A 1000 11.33 2.71 -52.89
N TYR A 1001 10.90 3.24 -51.74
CA TYR A 1001 9.50 3.61 -51.54
C TYR A 1001 9.07 4.80 -52.40
N ARG A 1002 9.96 5.79 -52.59
CA ARG A 1002 9.68 6.96 -53.43
C ARG A 1002 9.51 6.56 -54.89
N GLU A 1003 10.41 5.73 -55.41
CA GLU A 1003 10.37 5.31 -56.82
C GLU A 1003 9.35 4.20 -57.07
N PHE A 1004 9.06 3.35 -56.07
CA PHE A 1004 8.16 2.21 -56.17
C PHE A 1004 7.18 2.12 -54.97
N PRO A 1005 6.17 3.00 -54.88
CA PRO A 1005 5.23 3.02 -53.76
C PRO A 1005 4.38 1.74 -53.63
N ASP A 1006 4.22 1.00 -54.73
CA ASP A 1006 3.49 -0.27 -54.79
C ASP A 1006 4.34 -1.50 -54.41
N ILE A 1007 5.63 -1.31 -54.13
CA ILE A 1007 6.53 -2.37 -53.70
C ILE A 1007 6.80 -2.21 -52.21
N GLN A 1008 6.49 -3.24 -51.44
CA GLN A 1008 6.89 -3.33 -50.05
C GLN A 1008 8.32 -3.86 -49.98
N ALA A 1009 9.24 -2.99 -49.53
CA ALA A 1009 10.61 -3.34 -49.20
C ALA A 1009 10.76 -3.51 -47.68
N ARG A 1010 11.32 -4.65 -47.25
CA ARG A 1010 11.60 -4.96 -45.83
C ARG A 1010 13.03 -5.41 -45.65
N ILE A 1011 13.83 -4.68 -44.88
CA ILE A 1011 15.17 -5.12 -44.49
C ILE A 1011 15.12 -6.01 -43.25
N TRP A 1012 15.90 -7.10 -43.22
CA TRP A 1012 16.14 -7.85 -41.98
C TRP A 1012 17.23 -7.15 -41.15
N PRO A 1013 17.00 -6.85 -39.85
CA PRO A 1013 17.88 -5.98 -39.07
C PRO A 1013 19.13 -6.69 -38.50
N ALA A 1014 19.56 -7.79 -39.11
CA ALA A 1014 20.77 -8.53 -38.74
C ALA A 1014 21.51 -9.02 -39.99
N ARG A 1015 22.84 -9.23 -39.85
CA ARG A 1015 23.68 -9.78 -40.92
C ARG A 1015 23.50 -11.29 -41.02
N PHE A 1016 23.45 -11.79 -42.26
CA PHE A 1016 23.62 -13.20 -42.57
C PHE A 1016 25.10 -13.47 -42.83
N THR A 1017 25.71 -14.30 -42.00
CA THR A 1017 27.11 -14.75 -42.10
C THR A 1017 27.14 -16.20 -42.61
N GLN A 1018 28.25 -16.63 -43.20
CA GLN A 1018 28.44 -18.05 -43.53
C GLN A 1018 28.79 -18.79 -42.23
N ASN A 1019 28.04 -19.85 -41.88
CA ASN A 1019 28.46 -20.79 -40.86
C ASN A 1019 29.56 -21.67 -41.48
N GLU A 1020 30.78 -21.63 -40.93
CA GLU A 1020 31.76 -22.68 -41.21
C GLU A 1020 31.54 -23.82 -40.21
N GLU A 1021 30.90 -24.90 -40.64
CA GLU A 1021 31.04 -26.23 -40.02
C GLU A 1021 32.45 -26.78 -40.35
N HIS A 1022 33.50 -26.06 -39.97
CA HIS A 1022 34.87 -26.54 -40.05
C HIS A 1022 35.45 -26.65 -38.63
N GLU A 1023 35.40 -27.85 -38.07
CA GLU A 1023 35.97 -28.23 -36.76
C GLU A 1023 37.50 -28.08 -36.63
N ASN A 1024 38.18 -27.24 -37.44
CA ASN A 1024 39.64 -27.11 -37.42
C ASN A 1024 40.20 -25.68 -37.55
N SER A 1025 39.38 -24.62 -37.48
CA SER A 1025 39.90 -23.26 -37.32
C SER A 1025 40.18 -22.97 -35.85
N THR A 1026 41.39 -22.48 -35.55
CA THR A 1026 41.71 -21.98 -34.20
C THR A 1026 40.99 -20.66 -33.95
N PRO A 1027 40.51 -20.38 -32.72
CA PRO A 1027 39.69 -19.20 -32.40
C PRO A 1027 40.38 -17.85 -32.67
N ALA A 1028 41.67 -17.84 -32.97
CA ALA A 1028 42.42 -16.64 -33.36
C ALA A 1028 42.21 -16.22 -34.83
N GLN A 1029 41.65 -17.06 -35.71
CA GLN A 1029 41.41 -16.73 -37.12
C GLN A 1029 40.01 -16.14 -37.39
N GLU A 1030 39.01 -16.42 -36.55
CA GLU A 1030 37.64 -15.91 -36.72
C GLU A 1030 37.47 -14.43 -36.32
N GLU A 1031 38.40 -13.87 -35.54
CA GLU A 1031 38.30 -12.50 -35.00
C GLU A 1031 38.84 -11.40 -35.95
N HIS A 1032 39.14 -11.70 -37.22
CA HIS A 1032 39.81 -10.74 -38.12
C HIS A 1032 39.02 -10.36 -39.39
N GLU A 1033 37.81 -10.90 -39.60
CA GLU A 1033 37.05 -10.71 -40.83
C GLU A 1033 35.59 -10.30 -40.59
N TYR A 1034 35.20 -9.13 -41.09
CA TYR A 1034 33.79 -8.75 -41.16
C TYR A 1034 33.23 -9.18 -42.53
N GLN A 1035 32.80 -10.44 -42.63
CA GLN A 1035 32.16 -11.01 -43.82
C GLN A 1035 30.67 -11.30 -43.56
N GLY A 1036 29.79 -10.86 -44.45
CA GLY A 1036 28.36 -11.18 -44.40
C GLY A 1036 27.51 -10.39 -45.40
N CYS A 1037 26.19 -10.53 -45.31
CA CYS A 1037 25.26 -9.75 -46.13
C CYS A 1037 24.00 -9.32 -45.37
N TYR A 1038 23.40 -8.20 -45.79
CA TYR A 1038 22.04 -7.82 -45.42
C TYR A 1038 21.09 -8.14 -46.57
N LEU A 1039 19.85 -8.48 -46.23
CA LEU A 1039 18.80 -8.79 -47.20
C LEU A 1039 17.62 -7.84 -47.05
N VAL A 1040 17.17 -7.30 -48.18
CA VAL A 1040 15.91 -6.54 -48.30
C VAL A 1040 14.94 -7.36 -49.13
N GLY A 1041 13.90 -7.90 -48.50
CA GLY A 1041 12.82 -8.63 -49.17
C GLY A 1041 11.90 -7.67 -49.91
N LEU A 1042 11.48 -8.06 -51.11
CA LEU A 1042 10.59 -7.29 -51.99
C LEU A 1042 9.33 -8.09 -52.31
N ARG A 1043 8.15 -7.47 -52.11
CA ARG A 1043 6.85 -8.02 -52.54
C ARG A 1043 5.93 -6.89 -53.04
N LYS A 1044 4.95 -7.23 -53.87
CA LYS A 1044 3.90 -6.28 -54.29
C LYS A 1044 3.00 -5.97 -53.09
N ALA A 1045 2.61 -4.72 -52.90
CA ALA A 1045 1.71 -4.31 -51.83
C ALA A 1045 0.27 -4.80 -52.10
N ASP A 1046 -0.42 -5.29 -51.05
CA ASP A 1046 -1.74 -5.92 -51.15
C ASP A 1046 -2.87 -4.97 -51.63
N HIS A 1047 -2.63 -3.66 -51.62
CA HIS A 1047 -3.61 -2.63 -52.01
C HIS A 1047 -3.40 -2.03 -53.41
N ALA A 1048 -2.41 -2.49 -54.18
CA ALA A 1048 -2.12 -1.92 -55.50
C ALA A 1048 -3.03 -2.52 -56.59
N THR A 1049 -3.93 -1.67 -57.09
CA THR A 1049 -4.79 -1.72 -58.30
C THR A 1049 -4.63 -2.91 -59.27
N ASP A 1050 -5.80 -3.40 -59.70
CA ASP A 1050 -6.14 -4.29 -60.82
C ASP A 1050 -5.08 -5.38 -61.18
N PRO A 1051 -5.31 -6.65 -60.80
CA PRO A 1051 -4.43 -7.75 -61.15
C PRO A 1051 -4.27 -7.98 -62.66
N THR A 1052 -5.08 -7.30 -63.50
CA THR A 1052 -5.02 -7.38 -64.97
C THR A 1052 -4.05 -6.40 -65.63
N ARG A 1053 -3.42 -5.47 -64.88
CA ARG A 1053 -2.46 -4.51 -65.46
C ARG A 1053 -1.10 -5.16 -65.74
N THR A 1054 -0.99 -5.81 -66.90
CA THR A 1054 0.27 -6.36 -67.41
C THR A 1054 1.22 -5.21 -67.74
N PHE A 1055 2.27 -5.02 -66.93
CA PHE A 1055 3.35 -4.07 -67.26
C PHE A 1055 3.90 -4.38 -68.65
N SER A 1056 3.93 -3.37 -69.52
CA SER A 1056 4.53 -3.51 -70.85
C SER A 1056 6.03 -3.82 -70.71
N LYS A 1057 6.64 -4.37 -71.77
CA LYS A 1057 8.09 -4.62 -71.80
C LYS A 1057 8.90 -3.34 -71.56
N PHE A 1058 8.36 -2.19 -71.95
CA PHE A 1058 8.95 -0.88 -71.70
C PHE A 1058 8.90 -0.50 -70.22
N ASP A 1059 7.75 -0.64 -69.56
CA ASP A 1059 7.58 -0.31 -68.15
C ASP A 1059 8.45 -1.19 -67.24
N ARG A 1060 8.58 -2.49 -67.57
CA ARG A 1060 9.48 -3.40 -66.87
C ARG A 1060 10.95 -2.98 -66.98
N LYS A 1061 11.36 -2.53 -68.17
CA LYS A 1061 12.73 -2.06 -68.43
C LYS A 1061 12.98 -0.71 -67.73
N LEU A 1062 12.00 0.19 -67.70
CA LEU A 1062 12.08 1.45 -66.97
C LEU A 1062 12.19 1.21 -65.46
N ALA A 1063 11.37 0.32 -64.90
CA ALA A 1063 11.44 -0.07 -63.49
C ALA A 1063 12.80 -0.71 -63.16
N GLN A 1064 13.31 -1.60 -64.01
CA GLN A 1064 14.63 -2.21 -63.84
C GLN A 1064 15.76 -1.17 -63.85
N ASN A 1065 15.73 -0.22 -64.79
CA ASN A 1065 16.70 0.87 -64.86
C ASN A 1065 16.63 1.79 -63.63
N THR A 1066 15.43 2.08 -63.14
CA THR A 1066 15.21 2.94 -61.97
C THR A 1066 15.68 2.27 -60.68
N LEU A 1067 15.45 0.96 -60.55
CA LEU A 1067 15.99 0.15 -59.45
C LEU A 1067 17.51 0.11 -59.48
N GLN A 1068 18.11 -0.10 -60.66
CA GLN A 1068 19.57 -0.10 -60.82
C GLN A 1068 20.16 1.28 -60.48
N ALA A 1069 19.52 2.38 -60.91
CA ALA A 1069 19.94 3.73 -60.57
C ALA A 1069 19.93 3.99 -59.05
N SER A 1070 18.88 3.53 -58.35
CA SER A 1070 18.78 3.62 -56.89
C SER A 1070 19.90 2.83 -56.19
N MET A 1071 20.22 1.63 -56.69
CA MET A 1071 21.33 0.82 -56.17
C MET A 1071 22.70 1.44 -56.45
N ASP A 1072 22.90 2.03 -57.63
CA ASP A 1072 24.14 2.70 -57.99
C ASP A 1072 24.34 4.00 -57.19
N GLN A 1073 23.26 4.72 -56.90
CA GLN A 1073 23.30 5.88 -56.01
C GLN A 1073 23.71 5.48 -54.59
N PHE A 1074 23.15 4.39 -54.05
CA PHE A 1074 23.58 3.82 -52.76
C PHE A 1074 25.08 3.46 -52.75
N ARG A 1075 25.62 2.93 -53.87
CA ARG A 1075 27.04 2.59 -54.01
C ARG A 1075 27.98 3.81 -54.14
N LYS A 1076 27.51 4.94 -54.69
CA LYS A 1076 28.35 6.09 -55.09
C LYS A 1076 28.71 7.05 -53.94
N PHE A 1077 28.16 6.88 -52.74
CA PHE A 1077 28.50 7.73 -51.59
C PHE A 1077 29.95 7.45 -51.13
N ARG A 1078 30.87 8.31 -51.58
CA ARG A 1078 32.27 8.37 -51.12
C ARG A 1078 32.38 8.88 -49.68
#